data_AF-A0A1F5VNF6-F1
#
_entry.id   AF-A0A1F5VNF6-F1
#
_cell.length_a   1.000
_cell.length_b   1.000
_cell.length_c   1.000
_cell.angle_alpha   90.00
_cell.angle_beta   90.00
_cell.angle_gamma   90.00
#
_symmetry.space_group_name_H-M   'P 1'
#
loop_
_entity.id
_entity.type
_entity.pdbx_description
1 polymer ?
#
loop_
_entity_poly.entity_id
_entity_poly.type
_entity_poly.pdbx_seq_one_letter_code
_entity_poly.pdbx_strand_id
1 'polypeptide(L)'
;MTDKRQINNNEIKLNPGKLSRGEKLGKYVIERKIVSDNFAHIYNAKDTWLDKLVTIKIPHFSGKELENLLIEAKLLAKLDHENIVKLISAEFHNDIFFMVIEHVDAIFLIDYLKNKKKLEIKEASEIVKQIASAVNYAHMNSIIIRNIMPHYILIERNNRVRLSDLGTAKLLEYGQLAKTVLNLTPYMAPEQILNKAVFASDIYSIGIIFYMMLTGQLPYSGPGFEKKILKEPFIPPRIFNPAIPQKINDIIVKCLEKDINTRYQNARDLLIDLEGSVSDAVVQKAAADIEDKTSVSAQEVKAEKVGETAIMADSKKVVQVKKVKAVKRLSVALAVIVLLITGLLITWQYYKGAAKTELAEKMMPVAAVKPDEVQRGDSLIRPKTFKMSQLYSVSYALLIGNSDYEHFQKLEYTVGDVEEVAKVLEELGFKVEIAKNLASDEFRKTMSDFIARKGQEKDAQILIYYAGHGFTEKVSGGDNLGYLIMVDTPQPKDNYSLFLQKATRMTEIIDYSKLIKSKHVLFMFDSCFSGSILSLRGDIAPEAIKESIRNPVREFITAGMADEPVPDRSFFKEVFLKALRGTEGTQHEDGYLTGSELGTILTRKVPDYNPKQHPQFGKIKDPNLDTGDFVFILKDVNASDEK
;
A
#
# COMPACT_ATOMS: atom_id res chain seq x y z
N MET A 1 26.09 11.78 -72.52
CA MET A 1 26.80 10.70 -71.79
C MET A 1 27.37 11.28 -70.52
N THR A 2 26.65 11.11 -69.40
CA THR A 2 27.12 10.94 -68.00
C THR A 2 25.93 11.29 -67.13
N ASP A 3 25.04 10.30 -66.95
CA ASP A 3 24.01 10.39 -65.92
C ASP A 3 24.54 9.71 -64.66
N LYS A 4 24.64 10.50 -63.59
CA LYS A 4 25.17 10.05 -62.30
C LYS A 4 24.15 9.10 -61.70
N ARG A 5 24.56 7.83 -61.52
CA ARG A 5 23.84 6.85 -60.71
C ARG A 5 23.56 7.46 -59.32
N GLN A 6 22.32 7.87 -59.09
CA GLN A 6 21.77 7.99 -57.75
C GLN A 6 21.76 6.58 -57.16
N ILE A 7 22.64 6.37 -56.18
CA ILE A 7 22.58 5.20 -55.30
C ILE A 7 21.31 5.40 -54.46
N ASN A 8 20.24 4.72 -54.85
CA ASN A 8 19.04 4.59 -54.01
C ASN A 8 19.43 3.80 -52.76
N ASN A 9 19.80 4.51 -51.70
CA ASN A 9 19.74 4.00 -50.33
C ASN A 9 18.26 3.89 -49.94
N ASN A 10 17.57 2.88 -50.48
CA ASN A 10 16.33 2.39 -49.90
C ASN A 10 16.72 1.66 -48.61
N GLU A 11 16.83 2.39 -47.50
CA GLU A 11 16.76 1.78 -46.17
C GLU A 11 15.43 1.03 -46.10
N ILE A 12 15.51 -0.31 -46.11
CA ILE A 12 14.36 -1.17 -45.88
C ILE A 12 13.89 -0.84 -44.46
N LYS A 13 12.82 -0.04 -44.34
CA LYS A 13 12.17 0.19 -43.05
C LYS A 13 11.71 -1.16 -42.52
N LEU A 14 12.42 -1.65 -41.51
CA LEU A 14 12.06 -2.87 -40.80
C LEU A 14 10.65 -2.72 -40.26
N ASN A 15 9.80 -3.73 -40.50
CA ASN A 15 8.45 -3.76 -39.96
C ASN A 15 8.49 -4.55 -38.63
N PRO A 16 8.31 -3.88 -37.47
CA PRO A 16 8.42 -4.52 -36.16
C PRO A 16 7.54 -5.76 -35.97
N GLY A 17 6.39 -5.82 -36.66
CA GLY A 17 5.41 -6.91 -36.53
C GLY A 17 5.63 -8.10 -37.47
N LYS A 18 6.53 -7.95 -38.45
CA LYS A 18 6.78 -8.93 -39.50
C LYS A 18 8.25 -9.38 -39.56
N LEU A 19 8.98 -9.24 -38.46
CA LEU A 19 10.36 -9.69 -38.43
C LEU A 19 10.44 -11.21 -38.68
N SER A 20 11.20 -11.58 -39.71
CA SER A 20 11.33 -12.96 -40.19
C SER A 20 12.57 -13.63 -39.62
N ARG A 21 12.57 -14.97 -39.57
CA ARG A 21 13.74 -15.75 -39.14
C ARG A 21 14.96 -15.38 -40.00
N GLY A 22 16.07 -15.05 -39.36
CA GLY A 22 17.31 -14.62 -40.00
C GLY A 22 17.45 -13.10 -40.20
N GLU A 23 16.37 -12.33 -40.05
CA GLU A 23 16.47 -10.87 -40.07
C GLU A 23 17.24 -10.34 -38.86
N LYS A 24 17.95 -9.23 -39.07
CA LYS A 24 18.77 -8.60 -38.03
C LYS A 24 18.10 -7.34 -37.49
N LEU A 25 18.09 -7.22 -36.17
CA LEU A 25 17.78 -5.99 -35.45
C LEU A 25 19.03 -5.64 -34.62
N GLY A 26 19.86 -4.72 -35.12
CA GLY A 26 21.19 -4.47 -34.55
C GLY A 26 22.07 -5.73 -34.61
N LYS A 27 22.62 -6.13 -33.46
CA LYS A 27 23.43 -7.35 -33.31
C LYS A 27 22.61 -8.63 -33.13
N TYR A 28 21.28 -8.53 -33.09
CA TYR A 28 20.41 -9.66 -32.80
C TYR A 28 19.83 -10.25 -34.08
N VAL A 29 19.98 -11.56 -34.25
CA VAL A 29 19.36 -12.31 -35.36
C VAL A 29 18.07 -12.94 -34.85
N ILE A 30 16.93 -12.60 -35.46
CA ILE A 30 15.63 -13.15 -35.09
C ILE A 30 15.59 -14.64 -35.43
N GLU A 31 15.25 -15.48 -34.46
CA GLU A 31 15.09 -16.92 -34.68
C GLU A 31 13.63 -17.29 -34.95
N ARG A 32 12.72 -16.81 -34.11
CA ARG A 32 11.29 -17.03 -34.23
C ARG A 32 10.49 -16.00 -33.47
N LYS A 33 9.27 -15.73 -33.92
CA LYS A 33 8.28 -14.99 -33.14
C LYS A 33 7.71 -15.90 -32.04
N ILE A 34 7.68 -15.41 -30.80
CA ILE A 34 7.10 -16.12 -29.65
C ILE A 34 5.61 -15.77 -29.57
N VAL A 35 5.33 -14.48 -29.37
CA VAL A 35 3.97 -13.97 -29.14
C VAL A 35 3.83 -12.60 -29.81
N SER A 36 2.62 -12.30 -30.26
CA SER A 36 2.18 -10.95 -30.59
C SER A 36 0.91 -10.70 -29.78
N ASP A 37 0.93 -9.77 -28.84
CA ASP A 37 -0.27 -9.36 -28.13
C ASP A 37 -0.69 -7.94 -28.55
N ASN A 38 -1.56 -7.29 -27.79
CA ASN A 38 -2.03 -5.93 -28.07
C ASN A 38 -1.00 -4.84 -27.70
N PHE A 39 0.11 -5.21 -27.05
CA PHE A 39 1.06 -4.28 -26.43
C PHE A 39 2.46 -4.42 -27.00
N ALA A 40 2.87 -5.61 -27.43
CA ALA A 40 4.21 -5.87 -27.93
C ALA A 40 4.28 -7.06 -28.91
N HIS A 41 5.34 -7.06 -29.72
CA HIS A 41 5.83 -8.23 -30.43
C HIS A 41 7.02 -8.80 -29.67
N ILE A 42 6.98 -10.11 -29.39
CA ILE A 42 8.01 -10.82 -28.65
C ILE A 42 8.67 -11.85 -29.57
N TYR A 43 9.99 -11.83 -29.66
CA TYR A 43 10.80 -12.68 -30.51
C TYR A 43 11.89 -13.40 -29.71
N ASN A 44 12.17 -14.66 -30.02
CA ASN A 44 13.45 -15.27 -29.70
C ASN A 44 14.47 -14.75 -30.71
N ALA A 45 15.63 -14.36 -30.23
CA ALA A 45 16.74 -13.92 -31.06
C ALA A 45 18.06 -14.44 -30.50
N LYS A 46 19.10 -14.41 -31.34
CA LYS A 46 20.47 -14.71 -30.96
C LYS A 46 21.30 -13.44 -30.97
N ASP A 47 21.90 -13.09 -29.83
CA ASP A 47 22.95 -12.08 -29.76
C ASP A 47 24.19 -12.64 -30.47
N THR A 48 24.54 -12.05 -31.60
CA THR A 48 25.65 -12.54 -32.44
C THR A 48 27.03 -12.22 -31.88
N TRP A 49 27.15 -11.30 -30.92
CA TRP A 49 28.42 -10.95 -30.30
C TRP A 49 28.72 -11.84 -29.09
N LEU A 50 27.69 -12.13 -28.29
CA LEU A 50 27.81 -12.99 -27.11
C LEU A 50 27.49 -14.46 -27.39
N ASP A 51 27.07 -14.79 -28.60
CA ASP A 51 26.63 -16.12 -29.03
C ASP A 51 25.52 -16.71 -28.13
N LYS A 52 24.64 -15.86 -27.60
CA LYS A 52 23.63 -16.23 -26.58
C LYS A 52 22.20 -15.99 -27.07
N LEU A 53 21.28 -16.89 -26.70
CA LEU A 53 19.85 -16.67 -26.91
C LEU A 53 19.32 -15.58 -25.97
N VAL A 54 18.48 -14.72 -26.53
CA VAL A 54 17.78 -13.63 -25.85
C VAL A 54 16.33 -13.57 -26.31
N THR A 55 15.49 -12.90 -25.52
CA THR A 55 14.13 -12.57 -25.92
C THR A 55 14.05 -11.07 -26.18
N ILE A 56 13.52 -10.69 -27.34
CA ILE A 56 13.34 -9.30 -27.76
C ILE A 56 11.87 -8.94 -27.64
N LYS A 57 11.57 -7.89 -26.87
CA LYS A 57 10.24 -7.30 -26.75
C LYS A 57 10.20 -5.95 -27.47
N ILE A 58 9.33 -5.83 -28.45
CA ILE A 58 9.13 -4.62 -29.25
C ILE A 58 7.72 -4.08 -29.00
N PRO A 59 7.54 -3.00 -28.23
CA PRO A 59 6.22 -2.46 -27.93
C PRO A 59 5.51 -1.94 -29.19
N HIS A 60 4.17 -2.09 -29.22
CA HIS A 60 3.29 -1.57 -30.27
C HIS A 60 3.11 -0.07 -30.03
N PHE A 61 4.10 0.74 -30.40
CA PHE A 61 3.96 2.19 -30.28
C PHE A 61 4.47 2.88 -31.54
N SER A 62 3.70 3.88 -31.99
CA SER A 62 3.93 4.64 -33.23
C SER A 62 4.00 6.16 -33.00
N GLY A 63 4.31 6.63 -31.77
CA GLY A 63 4.27 8.05 -31.37
C GLY A 63 5.55 8.60 -30.72
N LYS A 64 5.68 9.93 -30.66
CA LYS A 64 6.90 10.73 -30.41
C LYS A 64 7.50 10.76 -28.98
N GLU A 65 7.05 9.93 -28.03
CA GLU A 65 7.48 10.02 -26.63
C GLU A 65 8.26 8.79 -26.16
N LEU A 66 9.56 8.77 -26.48
CA LEU A 66 10.53 7.76 -26.00
C LEU A 66 10.50 7.59 -24.48
N GLU A 67 10.18 8.64 -23.72
CA GLU A 67 10.10 8.59 -22.26
C GLU A 67 9.09 7.55 -21.76
N ASN A 68 7.94 7.41 -22.41
CA ASN A 68 6.92 6.43 -22.04
C ASN A 68 7.37 4.98 -22.36
N LEU A 69 8.12 4.80 -23.45
CA LEU A 69 8.68 3.51 -23.84
C LEU A 69 9.74 3.01 -22.85
N LEU A 70 10.49 3.94 -22.26
CA LEU A 70 11.53 3.62 -21.29
C LEU A 70 10.99 3.35 -19.89
N ILE A 71 9.71 3.62 -19.59
CA ILE A 71 9.15 3.37 -18.25
C ILE A 71 9.27 1.90 -17.89
N GLU A 72 8.78 0.99 -18.74
CA GLU A 72 8.85 -0.45 -18.47
C GLU A 72 10.30 -0.92 -18.29
N ALA A 73 11.19 -0.52 -19.20
CA ALA A 73 12.61 -0.86 -19.12
C ALA A 73 13.24 -0.37 -17.80
N LYS A 74 12.93 0.86 -17.37
CA LYS A 74 13.43 1.43 -16.12
C LYS A 74 12.89 0.69 -14.89
N LEU A 75 11.62 0.26 -14.90
CA LEU A 75 11.05 -0.51 -13.79
C LEU A 75 11.67 -1.90 -13.72
N LEU A 76 11.80 -2.59 -14.86
CA LEU A 76 12.40 -3.92 -14.91
C LEU A 76 13.89 -3.89 -14.53
N ALA A 77 14.61 -2.83 -14.90
CA ALA A 77 16.02 -2.63 -14.53
C ALA A 77 16.23 -2.49 -13.01
N LYS A 78 15.22 -2.06 -12.24
CA LYS A 78 15.29 -1.97 -10.77
C LYS A 78 15.08 -3.31 -10.08
N LEU A 79 14.67 -4.34 -10.82
CA LEU A 79 14.26 -5.62 -10.25
C LEU A 79 15.31 -6.69 -10.59
N ASP A 80 15.89 -7.30 -9.55
CA ASP A 80 16.77 -8.45 -9.68
C ASP A 80 16.29 -9.54 -8.72
N HIS A 81 15.49 -10.47 -9.23
CA HIS A 81 14.83 -11.50 -8.43
C HIS A 81 14.72 -12.81 -9.21
N GLU A 82 14.90 -13.95 -8.52
CA GLU A 82 14.91 -15.27 -9.15
C GLU A 82 13.57 -15.68 -9.79
N ASN A 83 12.48 -14.97 -9.47
CA ASN A 83 11.15 -15.16 -10.06
C ASN A 83 10.64 -13.98 -10.94
N ILE A 84 11.49 -13.00 -11.29
CA ILE A 84 11.21 -11.93 -12.29
C ILE A 84 12.26 -11.93 -13.41
N VAL A 85 11.86 -11.97 -14.69
CA VAL A 85 12.80 -11.95 -15.84
C VAL A 85 13.74 -10.75 -15.80
N LYS A 86 15.00 -10.95 -16.16
CA LYS A 86 16.03 -9.90 -16.13
C LYS A 86 16.08 -9.13 -17.45
N LEU A 87 16.07 -7.80 -17.33
CA LEU A 87 16.42 -6.93 -18.45
C LEU A 87 17.93 -7.00 -18.69
N ILE A 88 18.33 -7.30 -19.93
CA ILE A 88 19.74 -7.27 -20.36
C ILE A 88 20.08 -5.86 -20.87
N SER A 89 19.27 -5.32 -21.78
CA SER A 89 19.44 -3.98 -22.34
C SER A 89 18.12 -3.42 -22.89
N ALA A 90 18.06 -2.11 -23.05
CA ALA A 90 17.05 -1.43 -23.84
C ALA A 90 17.76 -0.64 -24.94
N GLU A 91 17.35 -0.86 -26.18
CA GLU A 91 18.08 -0.41 -27.36
C GLU A 91 17.16 0.25 -28.38
N PHE A 92 17.78 1.04 -29.27
CA PHE A 92 17.10 1.71 -30.37
C PHE A 92 17.88 1.47 -31.65
N HIS A 93 17.24 0.87 -32.66
CA HIS A 93 17.89 0.57 -33.95
C HIS A 93 16.89 0.69 -35.10
N ASN A 94 17.26 1.38 -36.18
CA ASN A 94 16.41 1.64 -37.35
C ASN A 94 15.02 2.17 -36.96
N ASP A 95 14.97 3.15 -36.06
CA ASP A 95 13.75 3.73 -35.49
C ASP A 95 12.86 2.77 -34.68
N ILE A 96 13.38 1.59 -34.32
CA ILE A 96 12.68 0.61 -33.50
C ILE A 96 13.30 0.61 -32.11
N PHE A 97 12.51 0.99 -31.11
CA PHE A 97 12.81 0.73 -29.71
C PHE A 97 12.51 -0.72 -29.37
N PHE A 98 13.43 -1.39 -28.69
CA PHE A 98 13.19 -2.74 -28.20
C PHE A 98 13.94 -3.01 -26.90
N MET A 99 13.37 -3.90 -26.09
CA MET A 99 14.00 -4.41 -24.88
C MET A 99 14.55 -5.80 -25.14
N VAL A 100 15.76 -6.03 -24.67
CA VAL A 100 16.43 -7.33 -24.69
C VAL A 100 16.36 -7.86 -23.27
N ILE A 101 15.57 -8.91 -23.09
CA ILE A 101 15.45 -9.62 -21.83
C ILE A 101 16.09 -10.99 -21.97
N GLU A 102 16.42 -11.60 -20.84
CA GLU A 102 16.98 -12.94 -20.87
C GLU A 102 16.02 -13.95 -21.53
N HIS A 103 16.61 -14.93 -22.21
CA HIS A 103 15.86 -16.06 -22.73
C HIS A 103 15.63 -17.09 -21.61
N VAL A 104 14.37 -17.47 -21.41
CA VAL A 104 13.96 -18.49 -20.44
C VAL A 104 13.38 -19.69 -21.21
N ASP A 105 14.00 -20.87 -21.08
CA ASP A 105 13.46 -22.11 -21.65
C ASP A 105 12.33 -22.66 -20.77
N ALA A 106 11.12 -22.14 -21.02
CA ALA A 106 9.94 -22.38 -20.23
C ALA A 106 8.67 -22.46 -21.09
N ILE A 107 7.59 -22.98 -20.49
CA ILE A 107 6.24 -22.90 -21.03
C ILE A 107 5.43 -21.86 -20.27
N PHE A 108 4.43 -21.25 -20.90
CA PHE A 108 3.52 -20.36 -20.19
C PHE A 108 2.54 -21.15 -19.31
N LEU A 109 2.23 -20.61 -18.11
CA LEU A 109 1.26 -21.20 -17.20
C LEU A 109 -0.10 -21.38 -17.86
N ILE A 110 -0.52 -20.47 -18.76
CA ILE A 110 -1.78 -20.63 -19.49
C ILE A 110 -1.81 -21.91 -20.34
N ASP A 111 -0.72 -22.24 -21.03
CA ASP A 111 -0.64 -23.44 -21.87
C ASP A 111 -0.49 -24.70 -21.01
N TYR A 112 0.20 -24.56 -19.89
CA TYR A 112 0.27 -25.62 -18.88
C TYR A 112 -1.12 -25.99 -18.34
N LEU A 113 -1.94 -25.00 -18.04
CA LEU A 113 -3.31 -25.19 -17.54
C LEU A 113 -4.27 -25.70 -18.61
N LYS A 114 -4.12 -25.32 -19.88
CA LYS A 114 -4.90 -25.91 -20.99
C LYS A 114 -4.71 -27.43 -21.06
N ASN A 115 -3.50 -27.91 -20.81
CA ASN A 115 -3.17 -29.33 -20.89
C ASN A 115 -3.60 -30.11 -19.63
N LYS A 116 -3.26 -29.61 -18.43
CA LYS A 116 -3.55 -30.31 -17.16
C LYS A 116 -4.99 -30.11 -16.66
N LYS A 117 -5.68 -29.06 -17.10
CA LYS A 117 -6.98 -28.56 -16.58
C LYS A 117 -6.94 -28.10 -15.12
N LYS A 118 -6.49 -28.96 -14.19
CA LYS A 118 -6.29 -28.65 -12.76
C LYS A 118 -4.93 -29.15 -12.28
N LEU A 119 -4.35 -28.48 -11.30
CA LEU A 119 -3.08 -28.86 -10.68
C LEU A 119 -3.29 -29.51 -9.33
N GLU A 120 -2.31 -30.30 -8.89
CA GLU A 120 -2.28 -30.79 -7.52
C GLU A 120 -2.07 -29.63 -6.55
N ILE A 121 -2.63 -29.76 -5.34
CA ILE A 121 -2.59 -28.70 -4.32
C ILE A 121 -1.16 -28.27 -4.02
N LYS A 122 -0.23 -29.22 -3.86
CA LYS A 122 1.18 -28.94 -3.60
C LYS A 122 1.81 -28.17 -4.76
N GLU A 123 1.59 -28.62 -6.00
CA GLU A 123 2.12 -27.98 -7.20
C GLU A 123 1.60 -26.53 -7.34
N ALA A 124 0.28 -26.33 -7.19
CA ALA A 124 -0.32 -25.01 -7.25
C ALA A 124 0.20 -24.09 -6.14
N SER A 125 0.32 -24.58 -4.90
CA SER A 125 0.88 -23.82 -3.77
C SER A 125 2.31 -23.38 -4.02
N GLU A 126 3.18 -24.25 -4.56
CA GLU A 126 4.57 -23.89 -4.85
C GLU A 126 4.68 -22.86 -5.99
N ILE A 127 3.81 -22.93 -7.00
CA ILE A 127 3.72 -21.90 -8.05
C ILE A 127 3.30 -20.55 -7.44
N VAL A 128 2.26 -20.54 -6.59
CA VAL A 128 1.76 -19.31 -5.96
C VAL A 128 2.80 -18.69 -5.03
N LYS A 129 3.54 -19.49 -4.25
CA LYS A 129 4.63 -18.98 -3.41
C LYS A 129 5.67 -18.23 -4.24
N GLN A 130 6.10 -18.79 -5.36
CA GLN A 130 7.09 -18.14 -6.22
C GLN A 130 6.54 -16.84 -6.86
N ILE A 131 5.26 -16.82 -7.26
CA ILE A 131 4.60 -15.60 -7.74
C ILE A 131 4.51 -14.55 -6.63
N ALA A 132 4.06 -14.94 -5.43
CA ALA A 132 3.94 -14.04 -4.29
C ALA A 132 5.30 -13.51 -3.84
N SER A 133 6.37 -14.30 -3.93
CA SER A 133 7.76 -13.88 -3.68
C SER A 133 8.19 -12.78 -4.66
N ALA A 134 7.98 -12.99 -5.97
CA ALA A 134 8.25 -11.98 -6.98
C ALA A 134 7.47 -10.67 -6.73
N VAL A 135 6.18 -10.80 -6.42
CA VAL A 135 5.29 -9.66 -6.19
C VAL A 135 5.67 -8.91 -4.92
N ASN A 136 6.00 -9.63 -3.84
CA ASN A 136 6.52 -9.03 -2.62
C ASN A 136 7.80 -8.23 -2.89
N TYR A 137 8.74 -8.81 -3.65
CA TYR A 137 9.97 -8.12 -4.02
C TYR A 137 9.71 -6.85 -4.85
N ALA A 138 8.78 -6.92 -5.80
CA ALA A 138 8.36 -5.74 -6.58
C ALA A 138 7.70 -4.66 -5.69
N HIS A 139 6.80 -5.06 -4.79
CA HIS A 139 6.12 -4.16 -3.85
C HIS A 139 7.07 -3.48 -2.87
N MET A 140 8.10 -4.20 -2.39
CA MET A 140 9.17 -3.64 -1.55
C MET A 140 10.00 -2.58 -2.29
N ASN A 141 10.04 -2.64 -3.62
CA ASN A 141 10.66 -1.63 -4.48
C ASN A 141 9.65 -0.57 -4.97
N SER A 142 8.48 -0.48 -4.33
CA SER A 142 7.38 0.43 -4.67
C SER A 142 6.85 0.27 -6.10
N ILE A 143 6.93 -0.95 -6.66
CA ILE A 143 6.47 -1.27 -8.02
C ILE A 143 5.23 -2.16 -7.94
N ILE A 144 4.10 -1.68 -8.45
CA ILE A 144 2.89 -2.50 -8.67
C ILE A 144 2.92 -3.08 -10.08
N ILE A 145 2.59 -4.36 -10.24
CA ILE A 145 2.64 -5.07 -11.54
C ILE A 145 1.36 -4.79 -12.36
N ARG A 146 0.19 -4.84 -11.72
CA ARG A 146 -1.17 -4.58 -12.25
C ARG A 146 -1.71 -5.56 -13.29
N ASN A 147 -0.93 -6.53 -13.76
CA ASN A 147 -1.33 -7.41 -14.86
C ASN A 147 -0.83 -8.85 -14.66
N ILE A 148 -0.88 -9.32 -13.41
CA ILE A 148 -0.50 -10.68 -13.07
C ILE A 148 -1.54 -11.64 -13.65
N MET A 149 -1.15 -12.42 -14.64
CA MET A 149 -2.02 -13.42 -15.26
C MET A 149 -1.21 -14.59 -15.84
N PRO A 150 -1.85 -15.75 -16.09
CA PRO A 150 -1.17 -16.95 -16.60
C PRO A 150 -0.43 -16.78 -17.93
N HIS A 151 -0.77 -15.76 -18.72
CA HIS A 151 -0.11 -15.44 -19.99
C HIS A 151 1.28 -14.83 -19.82
N TYR A 152 1.59 -14.31 -18.63
CA TYR A 152 2.87 -13.64 -18.32
C TYR A 152 3.65 -14.37 -17.23
N ILE A 153 3.28 -15.62 -16.95
CA ILE A 153 3.94 -16.49 -15.98
C ILE A 153 4.54 -17.65 -16.75
N LEU A 154 5.86 -17.79 -16.64
CA LEU A 154 6.62 -18.88 -17.24
C LEU A 154 6.94 -19.95 -16.20
N ILE A 155 6.90 -21.21 -16.61
CA ILE A 155 7.29 -22.38 -15.81
C ILE A 155 8.44 -23.08 -16.52
N GLU A 156 9.62 -23.04 -15.91
CA GLU A 156 10.81 -23.75 -16.37
C GLU A 156 10.71 -25.26 -16.07
N ARG A 157 11.55 -26.05 -16.73
CA ARG A 157 11.57 -27.52 -16.54
C ARG A 157 11.90 -27.96 -15.12
N ASN A 158 12.60 -27.13 -14.36
CA ASN A 158 12.93 -27.34 -12.94
C ASN A 158 11.82 -26.84 -11.98
N ASN A 159 10.63 -26.52 -12.49
CA ASN A 159 9.50 -25.93 -11.75
C ASN A 159 9.75 -24.52 -11.20
N ARG A 160 10.78 -23.82 -11.69
CA ARG A 160 10.98 -22.40 -11.39
C ARG A 160 9.96 -21.56 -12.14
N VAL A 161 9.35 -20.60 -11.44
CA VAL A 161 8.37 -19.68 -11.98
C VAL A 161 9.00 -18.32 -12.26
N ARG A 162 8.75 -17.73 -13.42
CA ARG A 162 9.26 -16.41 -13.82
C ARG A 162 8.13 -15.50 -14.29
N LEU A 163 8.02 -14.31 -13.71
CA LEU A 163 7.15 -13.24 -14.22
C LEU A 163 7.85 -12.55 -15.39
N SER A 164 7.19 -12.53 -16.56
CA SER A 164 7.82 -12.14 -17.82
C SER A 164 7.39 -10.77 -18.37
N ASP A 165 6.37 -10.13 -17.81
CA ASP A 165 5.82 -8.88 -18.35
C ASP A 165 5.51 -7.85 -17.25
N LEU A 166 6.08 -6.65 -17.42
CA LEU A 166 5.83 -5.46 -16.60
C LEU A 166 5.29 -4.29 -17.46
N GLY A 167 4.75 -4.54 -18.65
CA GLY A 167 4.27 -3.50 -19.58
C GLY A 167 3.14 -2.63 -19.02
N THR A 168 2.50 -3.10 -17.95
CA THR A 168 1.50 -2.35 -17.19
C THR A 168 2.00 -1.94 -15.82
N ALA A 169 3.24 -2.21 -15.44
CA ALA A 169 3.73 -1.90 -14.11
C ALA A 169 3.81 -0.38 -13.89
N LYS A 170 3.77 0.05 -12.64
CA LYS A 170 3.92 1.45 -12.26
C LYS A 170 4.64 1.56 -10.93
N LEU A 171 5.29 2.69 -10.69
CA LEU A 171 5.59 3.09 -9.33
C LEU A 171 4.28 3.42 -8.62
N LEU A 172 4.08 2.81 -7.46
CA LEU A 172 2.94 3.04 -6.60
C LEU A 172 3.45 3.17 -5.16
N GLU A 173 2.98 4.19 -4.47
CA GLU A 173 3.27 4.37 -3.04
C GLU A 173 2.29 3.54 -2.21
N TYR A 174 2.76 2.99 -1.07
CA TYR A 174 1.95 2.11 -0.23
C TYR A 174 0.71 2.86 0.28
N GLY A 175 -0.48 2.29 0.06
CA GLY A 175 -1.76 2.90 0.46
C GLY A 175 -2.35 3.94 -0.51
N GLN A 176 -1.74 4.17 -1.67
CA GLN A 176 -2.29 5.05 -2.71
C GLN A 176 -3.11 4.31 -3.76
N LEU A 177 -4.10 5.01 -4.35
CA LEU A 177 -4.90 4.54 -5.49
C LEU A 177 -4.32 5.10 -6.79
N ALA A 178 -3.64 4.30 -7.59
CA ALA A 178 -3.20 4.75 -8.92
C ALA A 178 -4.37 4.76 -9.91
N LYS A 179 -4.63 5.88 -10.58
CA LYS A 179 -5.49 5.92 -11.76
C LYS A 179 -4.92 4.98 -12.84
N THR A 180 -5.73 4.02 -13.30
CA THR A 180 -5.36 2.94 -14.21
C THR A 180 -6.28 2.96 -15.42
N VAL A 181 -5.75 2.76 -16.62
CA VAL A 181 -6.54 2.40 -17.81
C VAL A 181 -5.89 1.15 -18.36
N LEU A 182 -6.57 0.02 -18.22
CA LEU A 182 -6.05 -1.30 -18.62
C LEU A 182 -7.12 -2.02 -19.45
N ASN A 183 -6.68 -2.92 -20.34
CA ASN A 183 -7.60 -3.80 -21.05
C ASN A 183 -8.22 -4.79 -20.06
N LEU A 184 -9.55 -4.86 -20.00
CA LEU A 184 -10.25 -5.70 -19.03
C LEU A 184 -9.87 -7.17 -19.17
N THR A 185 -9.46 -7.78 -18.06
CA THR A 185 -9.20 -9.23 -17.97
C THR A 185 -9.90 -9.81 -16.75
N PRO A 186 -10.26 -11.12 -16.75
CA PRO A 186 -10.96 -11.74 -15.62
C PRO A 186 -10.08 -11.95 -14.39
N TYR A 187 -8.80 -11.56 -14.47
CA TYR A 187 -7.83 -11.63 -13.37
C TYR A 187 -7.78 -10.33 -12.55
N MET A 188 -8.42 -9.26 -13.04
CA MET A 188 -8.38 -7.93 -12.42
C MET A 188 -9.16 -7.88 -11.11
N ALA A 189 -8.61 -7.11 -10.17
CA ALA A 189 -9.29 -6.74 -8.95
C ALA A 189 -10.48 -5.79 -9.21
N PRO A 190 -11.50 -5.75 -8.33
CA PRO A 190 -12.65 -4.85 -8.46
C PRO A 190 -12.29 -3.39 -8.69
N GLU A 191 -11.30 -2.87 -7.97
CA GLU A 191 -10.81 -1.50 -8.09
C GLU A 191 -10.11 -1.22 -9.43
N GLN A 192 -9.48 -2.23 -10.05
CA GLN A 192 -8.87 -2.10 -11.38
C GLN A 192 -9.90 -1.93 -12.48
N ILE A 193 -11.05 -2.58 -12.36
CA ILE A 193 -12.21 -2.35 -13.24
C ILE A 193 -12.72 -0.90 -13.09
N LEU A 194 -12.59 -0.32 -11.90
CA LEU A 194 -12.93 1.07 -11.60
C LEU A 194 -11.79 2.05 -11.89
N ASN A 195 -10.81 1.65 -12.70
CA ASN A 195 -9.67 2.47 -13.10
C ASN A 195 -8.78 2.91 -11.92
N LYS A 196 -8.66 2.07 -10.87
CA LYS A 196 -7.80 2.28 -9.71
C LYS A 196 -6.89 1.07 -9.48
N ALA A 197 -5.76 1.23 -8.80
CA ALA A 197 -4.93 0.08 -8.42
C ALA A 197 -4.21 0.34 -7.10
N VAL A 198 -4.10 -0.71 -6.28
CA VAL A 198 -3.37 -0.76 -5.01
C VAL A 198 -2.50 -2.03 -4.98
N PHE A 199 -1.52 -2.15 -4.08
CA PHE A 199 -0.73 -3.39 -3.99
C PHE A 199 -1.59 -4.65 -3.75
N ALA A 200 -2.68 -4.53 -2.99
CA ALA A 200 -3.66 -5.59 -2.82
C ALA A 200 -4.41 -6.00 -4.11
N SER A 201 -4.33 -5.22 -5.20
CA SER A 201 -4.86 -5.60 -6.51
C SER A 201 -4.05 -6.74 -7.15
N ASP A 202 -2.72 -6.72 -6.99
CA ASP A 202 -1.85 -7.80 -7.44
C ASP A 202 -2.15 -9.08 -6.66
N ILE A 203 -2.40 -8.96 -5.36
CA ILE A 203 -2.76 -10.11 -4.49
C ILE A 203 -4.10 -10.73 -4.89
N TYR A 204 -5.09 -9.91 -5.26
CA TYR A 204 -6.34 -10.42 -5.83
C TYR A 204 -6.09 -11.25 -7.09
N SER A 205 -5.25 -10.75 -7.99
CA SER A 205 -4.89 -11.44 -9.23
C SER A 205 -4.21 -12.79 -8.95
N ILE A 206 -3.32 -12.86 -7.95
CA ILE A 206 -2.73 -14.12 -7.46
C ILE A 206 -3.82 -15.08 -6.97
N GLY A 207 -4.81 -14.58 -6.20
CA GLY A 207 -5.95 -15.35 -5.73
C GLY A 207 -6.77 -15.97 -6.87
N ILE A 208 -7.02 -15.21 -7.95
CA ILE A 208 -7.74 -15.72 -9.13
C ILE A 208 -6.95 -16.85 -9.79
N ILE A 209 -5.63 -16.68 -9.93
CA ILE A 209 -4.76 -17.70 -10.52
C ILE A 209 -4.76 -18.95 -9.64
N PHE A 210 -4.64 -18.81 -8.33
CA PHE A 210 -4.65 -19.95 -7.40
C PHE A 210 -5.97 -20.72 -7.46
N TYR A 211 -7.08 -19.99 -7.42
CA TYR A 211 -8.42 -20.54 -7.60
C TYR A 211 -8.53 -21.34 -8.90
N MET A 212 -8.07 -20.76 -10.02
CA MET A 212 -8.14 -21.40 -11.33
C MET A 212 -7.25 -22.65 -11.42
N MET A 213 -6.05 -22.63 -10.82
CA MET A 213 -5.18 -23.81 -10.80
C MET A 213 -5.82 -24.99 -10.04
N LEU A 214 -6.52 -24.72 -8.94
CA LEU A 214 -7.11 -25.79 -8.10
C LEU A 214 -8.49 -26.27 -8.56
N THR A 215 -9.26 -25.41 -9.24
CA THR A 215 -10.63 -25.72 -9.68
C THR A 215 -10.74 -26.00 -11.18
N GLY A 216 -9.75 -25.56 -11.97
CA GLY A 216 -9.75 -25.61 -13.43
C GLY A 216 -10.64 -24.59 -14.12
N GLN A 217 -11.20 -23.63 -13.38
CA GLN A 217 -12.10 -22.59 -13.91
C GLN A 217 -11.89 -21.25 -13.21
N LEU A 218 -12.32 -20.16 -13.86
CA LEU A 218 -12.32 -18.82 -13.25
C LEU A 218 -13.53 -18.66 -12.31
N PRO A 219 -13.41 -17.90 -11.22
CA PRO A 219 -14.56 -17.61 -10.34
C PRO A 219 -15.61 -16.74 -11.02
N TYR A 220 -15.18 -15.88 -11.95
CA TYR A 220 -16.04 -15.06 -12.79
C TYR A 220 -15.67 -15.25 -14.26
N SER A 221 -16.64 -15.62 -15.09
CA SER A 221 -16.44 -15.83 -16.52
C SER A 221 -17.70 -15.49 -17.34
N GLY A 222 -17.51 -15.46 -18.67
CA GLY A 222 -18.54 -15.15 -19.64
C GLY A 222 -18.76 -13.65 -19.88
N PRO A 223 -19.72 -13.28 -20.74
CA PRO A 223 -20.07 -11.89 -21.01
C PRO A 223 -20.46 -11.13 -19.71
N GLY A 224 -19.96 -9.91 -19.57
CA GLY A 224 -20.25 -9.06 -18.41
C GLY A 224 -19.51 -9.49 -17.13
N PHE A 225 -18.43 -10.26 -17.23
CA PHE A 225 -17.64 -10.70 -16.07
C PHE A 225 -17.20 -9.54 -15.18
N GLU A 226 -16.96 -8.36 -15.75
CA GLU A 226 -16.57 -7.16 -15.02
C GLU A 226 -17.64 -6.71 -14.03
N LYS A 227 -18.93 -6.84 -14.39
CA LYS A 227 -20.03 -6.55 -13.48
C LYS A 227 -20.16 -7.61 -12.39
N LYS A 228 -19.87 -8.88 -12.72
CA LYS A 228 -19.86 -9.98 -11.76
C LYS A 228 -18.78 -9.79 -10.70
N ILE A 229 -17.55 -9.47 -11.12
CA ILE A 229 -16.44 -9.16 -10.21
C ILE A 229 -16.83 -8.06 -9.21
N LEU A 230 -17.54 -7.02 -9.66
CA LEU A 230 -17.95 -5.91 -8.81
C LEU A 230 -19.11 -6.25 -7.84
N LYS A 231 -20.02 -7.17 -8.18
CA LYS A 231 -21.32 -7.31 -7.49
C LYS A 231 -21.64 -8.71 -6.99
N GLU A 232 -21.27 -9.74 -7.73
CA GLU A 232 -21.68 -11.11 -7.45
C GLU A 232 -20.68 -11.80 -6.52
N PRO A 233 -21.12 -12.59 -5.53
CA PRO A 233 -20.20 -13.42 -4.76
C PRO A 233 -19.59 -14.51 -5.66
N PHE A 234 -18.34 -14.90 -5.41
CA PHE A 234 -17.77 -16.10 -6.02
C PHE A 234 -18.10 -17.32 -5.16
N ILE A 235 -18.08 -18.51 -5.78
CA ILE A 235 -18.24 -19.78 -5.09
C ILE A 235 -16.87 -20.20 -4.54
N PRO A 236 -16.71 -20.51 -3.25
CA PRO A 236 -15.43 -20.93 -2.69
C PRO A 236 -14.86 -22.19 -3.39
N PRO A 237 -13.53 -22.28 -3.57
CA PRO A 237 -12.92 -23.34 -4.38
C PRO A 237 -13.16 -24.75 -3.81
N ARG A 238 -13.30 -24.89 -2.49
CA ARG A 238 -13.57 -26.18 -1.84
C ARG A 238 -14.92 -26.79 -2.22
N ILE A 239 -15.86 -25.99 -2.73
CA ILE A 239 -17.15 -26.49 -3.27
C ILE A 239 -16.92 -27.28 -4.56
N PHE A 240 -15.98 -26.86 -5.41
CA PHE A 240 -15.64 -27.57 -6.65
C PHE A 240 -14.64 -28.69 -6.44
N ASN A 241 -13.73 -28.53 -5.48
CA ASN A 241 -12.72 -29.52 -5.15
C ASN A 241 -12.62 -29.69 -3.62
N PRO A 242 -13.41 -30.61 -3.03
CA PRO A 242 -13.43 -30.84 -1.59
C PRO A 242 -12.09 -31.27 -0.98
N ALA A 243 -11.16 -31.76 -1.81
CA ALA A 243 -9.82 -32.14 -1.37
C ALA A 243 -8.93 -30.93 -1.01
N ILE A 244 -9.33 -29.71 -1.38
CA ILE A 244 -8.61 -28.49 -1.00
C ILE A 244 -8.66 -28.33 0.54
N PRO A 245 -7.51 -28.24 1.22
CA PRO A 245 -7.44 -28.00 2.66
C PRO A 245 -8.14 -26.69 3.03
N GLN A 246 -8.78 -26.67 4.19
CA GLN A 246 -9.52 -25.48 4.65
C GLN A 246 -8.63 -24.24 4.68
N LYS A 247 -7.39 -24.36 5.16
CA LYS A 247 -6.43 -23.25 5.18
C LYS A 247 -6.18 -22.66 3.79
N ILE A 248 -6.01 -23.50 2.76
CA ILE A 248 -5.78 -23.04 1.39
C ILE A 248 -7.05 -22.39 0.82
N ASN A 249 -8.23 -22.95 1.12
CA ASN A 249 -9.49 -22.31 0.78
C ASN A 249 -9.59 -20.91 1.39
N ASP A 250 -9.27 -20.76 2.68
CA ASP A 250 -9.37 -19.49 3.39
C ASP A 250 -8.38 -18.45 2.86
N ILE A 251 -7.16 -18.85 2.50
CA ILE A 251 -6.18 -18.00 1.82
C ILE A 251 -6.76 -17.48 0.50
N ILE A 252 -7.31 -18.37 -0.34
CA ILE A 252 -7.90 -17.98 -1.63
C ILE A 252 -9.09 -17.04 -1.40
N VAL A 253 -9.96 -17.34 -0.43
CA VAL A 253 -11.11 -16.50 -0.12
C VAL A 253 -10.65 -15.10 0.31
N LYS A 254 -9.66 -15.02 1.20
CA LYS A 254 -9.10 -13.76 1.67
C LYS A 254 -8.42 -12.96 0.56
N CYS A 255 -7.75 -13.60 -0.39
CA CYS A 255 -7.23 -12.91 -1.59
C CYS A 255 -8.35 -12.33 -2.47
N LEU A 256 -9.49 -13.00 -2.56
CA LEU A 256 -10.61 -12.68 -3.47
C LEU A 256 -11.70 -11.80 -2.84
N GLU A 257 -11.48 -11.30 -1.63
CA GLU A 257 -12.36 -10.34 -1.00
C GLU A 257 -12.52 -9.07 -1.84
N LYS A 258 -13.75 -8.55 -1.95
CA LYS A 258 -14.01 -7.35 -2.75
C LYS A 258 -13.52 -6.09 -2.06
N ASP A 259 -13.75 -5.99 -0.75
CA ASP A 259 -13.19 -4.92 0.07
C ASP A 259 -11.66 -5.07 0.11
N ILE A 260 -10.96 -3.97 -0.12
CA ILE A 260 -9.50 -3.94 -0.10
C ILE A 260 -9.01 -4.22 1.32
N ASN A 261 -9.69 -3.69 2.35
CA ASN A 261 -9.21 -3.75 3.73
C ASN A 261 -9.28 -5.16 4.35
N THR A 262 -10.14 -6.02 3.80
CA THR A 262 -10.30 -7.41 4.26
C THR A 262 -9.32 -8.36 3.57
N ARG A 263 -8.72 -7.95 2.45
CA ARG A 263 -7.65 -8.70 1.77
C ARG A 263 -6.34 -8.64 2.56
N TYR A 264 -5.40 -9.50 2.18
CA TYR A 264 -4.00 -9.27 2.51
C TYR A 264 -3.55 -7.91 1.98
N GLN A 265 -2.91 -7.11 2.83
CA GLN A 265 -2.43 -5.77 2.46
C GLN A 265 -1.06 -5.81 1.78
N ASN A 266 -0.29 -6.86 2.03
CA ASN A 266 1.04 -7.07 1.48
C ASN A 266 1.22 -8.55 1.08
N ALA A 267 2.08 -8.80 0.09
CA ALA A 267 2.32 -10.15 -0.42
C ALA A 267 3.15 -11.02 0.57
N ARG A 268 3.84 -10.41 1.54
CA ARG A 268 4.55 -11.11 2.62
C ARG A 268 3.60 -11.89 3.52
N ASP A 269 2.50 -11.29 3.93
CA ASP A 269 1.49 -11.96 4.78
C ASP A 269 0.88 -13.17 4.05
N LEU A 270 0.64 -13.03 2.75
CA LEU A 270 0.21 -14.14 1.90
C LEU A 270 1.25 -15.28 1.86
N LEU A 271 2.55 -14.95 1.73
CA LEU A 271 3.63 -15.94 1.75
C LEU A 271 3.68 -16.71 3.07
N ILE A 272 3.61 -16.00 4.20
CA ILE A 272 3.63 -16.59 5.54
C ILE A 272 2.48 -17.59 5.71
N ASP A 273 1.26 -17.21 5.33
CA ASP A 273 0.10 -18.10 5.42
C ASP A 273 0.22 -19.32 4.48
N LEU A 274 0.79 -19.14 3.28
CA LEU A 274 1.04 -20.24 2.33
C LEU A 274 2.09 -21.22 2.87
N GLU A 275 3.15 -20.74 3.51
CA GLU A 275 4.18 -21.57 4.12
C GLU A 275 3.61 -22.40 5.29
N GLY A 276 2.85 -21.75 6.18
CA GLY A 276 2.17 -22.43 7.28
C GLY A 276 1.18 -23.50 6.80
N SER A 277 0.43 -23.23 5.72
CA SER A 277 -0.57 -24.17 5.19
C SER A 277 0.01 -25.47 4.64
N VAL A 278 1.23 -25.44 4.09
CA VAL A 278 1.90 -26.63 3.53
C VAL A 278 2.50 -27.49 4.63
N SER A 279 3.00 -26.88 5.71
CA SER A 279 3.54 -27.61 6.86
C SER A 279 2.45 -28.46 7.56
N ASP A 280 1.26 -27.90 7.75
CA ASP A 280 0.15 -28.60 8.39
C ASP A 280 -0.49 -29.67 7.51
N ALA A 281 -0.53 -29.49 6.19
CA ALA A 281 -1.05 -30.49 5.26
C ALA A 281 -0.16 -31.75 5.21
N VAL A 282 1.16 -31.60 5.40
CA VAL A 282 2.11 -32.71 5.50
C VAL A 282 1.95 -33.43 6.83
N VAL A 283 1.74 -32.70 7.93
CA VAL A 283 1.49 -33.29 9.26
C VAL A 283 0.15 -34.01 9.33
N GLN A 284 -0.91 -33.47 8.72
CA GLN A 284 -2.22 -34.11 8.67
C GLN A 284 -2.24 -35.36 7.79
N LYS A 285 -1.48 -35.38 6.68
CA LYS A 285 -1.32 -36.59 5.87
C LYS A 285 -0.49 -37.66 6.60
N ALA A 286 0.56 -37.26 7.32
CA ALA A 286 1.33 -38.17 8.16
C ALA A 286 0.50 -38.73 9.34
N ALA A 287 -0.39 -37.93 9.93
CA ALA A 287 -1.31 -38.37 10.98
C ALA A 287 -2.38 -39.33 10.44
N ALA A 288 -2.93 -39.07 9.26
CA ALA A 288 -3.88 -39.96 8.60
C ALA A 288 -3.24 -41.30 8.19
N ASP A 289 -1.98 -41.29 7.73
CA ASP A 289 -1.23 -42.50 7.39
C ASP A 289 -0.80 -43.32 8.63
N ILE A 290 -0.82 -42.71 9.83
CA ILE A 290 -0.59 -43.39 11.11
C ILE A 290 -1.90 -44.01 11.63
N GLU A 291 -3.04 -43.34 11.49
CA GLU A 291 -4.35 -43.88 11.91
C GLU A 291 -4.81 -45.08 11.06
N ASP A 292 -4.45 -45.13 9.77
CA ASP A 292 -4.79 -46.23 8.84
C ASP A 292 -3.97 -47.52 9.11
N LYS A 293 -2.93 -47.45 9.97
CA LYS A 293 -2.12 -48.62 10.38
C LYS A 293 -2.50 -49.21 11.74
N THR A 294 -3.41 -48.59 12.49
CA THR A 294 -3.79 -49.01 13.85
C THR A 294 -5.21 -49.56 13.99
N SER A 295 -5.97 -49.73 12.91
CA SER A 295 -7.34 -50.26 12.96
C SER A 295 -7.55 -51.51 12.10
N VAL A 296 -6.79 -52.57 12.38
CA VAL A 296 -7.18 -53.94 12.00
C VAL A 296 -7.07 -54.84 13.21
N SER A 297 -8.13 -54.89 14.03
CA SER A 297 -8.51 -56.05 14.83
C SER A 297 -9.89 -55.85 15.48
N ALA A 298 -10.72 -56.90 15.38
CA ALA A 298 -11.98 -57.18 16.08
C ALA A 298 -13.30 -56.66 15.48
N GLN A 299 -13.85 -57.47 14.56
CA GLN A 299 -15.25 -57.96 14.58
C GLN A 299 -15.61 -58.45 16.00
N GLU A 300 -16.84 -58.49 16.53
CA GLU A 300 -18.20 -58.67 16.00
C GLU A 300 -19.20 -58.44 17.18
N VAL A 301 -20.49 -58.22 16.90
CA VAL A 301 -21.70 -58.83 17.54
C VAL A 301 -22.94 -57.90 17.51
N LYS A 302 -23.88 -58.32 16.64
CA LYS A 302 -25.36 -58.33 16.61
C LYS A 302 -26.25 -57.31 17.35
N ALA A 303 -27.31 -57.00 16.61
CA ALA A 303 -28.53 -56.25 16.91
C ALA A 303 -29.59 -57.02 17.73
N GLU A 304 -30.51 -56.29 18.38
CA GLU A 304 -31.96 -56.61 18.36
C GLU A 304 -32.86 -55.41 18.75
N LYS A 305 -34.08 -55.42 18.19
CA LYS A 305 -35.18 -54.43 18.22
C LYS A 305 -36.15 -54.66 19.38
N VAL A 306 -36.89 -53.61 19.79
CA VAL A 306 -38.35 -53.57 20.13
C VAL A 306 -38.78 -52.08 19.97
N GLY A 307 -39.86 -51.62 19.32
CA GLY A 307 -41.24 -52.10 19.12
C GLY A 307 -42.21 -51.31 20.02
N GLU A 308 -42.70 -50.13 19.60
CA GLU A 308 -44.10 -49.89 19.18
C GLU A 308 -45.07 -49.45 20.32
N THR A 309 -45.71 -48.29 20.19
CA THR A 309 -47.19 -48.11 20.17
C THR A 309 -47.63 -46.64 20.27
N ALA A 310 -48.64 -46.32 19.47
CA ALA A 310 -49.34 -45.05 19.38
C ALA A 310 -50.71 -45.12 20.08
N ILE A 311 -51.21 -44.00 20.61
CA ILE A 311 -52.65 -43.77 20.83
C ILE A 311 -52.98 -42.31 20.46
N MET A 312 -54.02 -42.16 19.63
CA MET A 312 -54.67 -40.93 19.17
C MET A 312 -55.90 -40.57 20.02
N ALA A 313 -56.38 -39.33 19.77
CA ALA A 313 -57.73 -38.77 20.01
C ALA A 313 -57.96 -38.14 21.40
N ASP A 314 -58.74 -37.06 21.58
CA ASP A 314 -59.39 -36.01 20.79
C ASP A 314 -60.13 -35.17 21.86
N SER A 315 -60.22 -33.85 21.72
CA SER A 315 -61.34 -33.08 22.28
C SER A 315 -61.34 -31.63 21.77
N LYS A 316 -62.39 -31.34 20.96
CA LYS A 316 -62.84 -30.04 20.48
C LYS A 316 -63.62 -29.23 21.54
N LYS A 317 -63.55 -27.89 21.42
CA LYS A 317 -64.62 -26.86 21.62
C LYS A 317 -64.11 -25.58 20.89
N VAL A 318 -64.60 -25.13 19.72
CA VAL A 318 -65.87 -24.43 19.36
C VAL A 318 -66.13 -23.23 20.30
N VAL A 319 -66.14 -21.95 19.89
CA VAL A 319 -67.20 -21.23 19.12
C VAL A 319 -66.68 -19.96 18.39
N GLN A 320 -67.18 -19.83 17.16
CA GLN A 320 -67.44 -18.75 16.18
C GLN A 320 -67.21 -17.21 16.40
N VAL A 321 -66.62 -16.63 15.33
CA VAL A 321 -67.05 -15.49 14.45
C VAL A 321 -67.16 -14.06 15.01
N LYS A 322 -66.39 -13.13 14.39
CA LYS A 322 -66.89 -11.82 13.88
C LYS A 322 -65.92 -11.15 12.87
N LYS A 323 -66.44 -10.87 11.66
CA LYS A 323 -65.92 -9.93 10.65
C LYS A 323 -66.16 -8.49 11.12
N VAL A 324 -65.16 -7.59 11.15
CA VAL A 324 -65.35 -6.12 11.06
C VAL A 324 -64.12 -5.36 10.49
N LYS A 325 -64.35 -4.70 9.34
CA LYS A 325 -63.85 -3.40 8.80
C LYS A 325 -62.35 -3.05 8.81
N ALA A 326 -61.75 -3.11 7.62
CA ALA A 326 -60.54 -2.39 7.24
C ALA A 326 -60.89 -1.19 6.32
N VAL A 327 -61.16 -0.01 6.90
CA VAL A 327 -61.03 1.30 6.24
C VAL A 327 -60.85 2.34 7.36
N LYS A 328 -59.63 2.87 7.54
CA LYS A 328 -59.30 4.19 8.16
C LYS A 328 -57.82 4.37 8.58
N ARG A 329 -56.91 3.42 8.32
CA ARG A 329 -55.46 3.60 8.61
C ARG A 329 -54.57 3.91 7.40
N LEU A 330 -55.12 3.96 6.18
CA LEU A 330 -54.35 4.27 4.97
C LEU A 330 -54.20 5.78 4.69
N SER A 331 -55.08 6.63 5.23
CA SER A 331 -55.07 8.08 4.98
C SER A 331 -54.01 8.84 5.80
N VAL A 332 -53.69 8.37 7.00
CA VAL A 332 -52.69 9.01 7.88
C VAL A 332 -51.26 8.74 7.38
N ALA A 333 -50.98 7.52 6.93
CA ALA A 333 -49.67 7.17 6.35
C ALA A 333 -49.40 7.96 5.06
N LEU A 334 -50.42 8.17 4.23
CA LEU A 334 -50.30 8.96 3.00
C LEU A 334 -50.05 10.45 3.31
N ALA A 335 -50.69 11.00 4.33
CA ALA A 335 -50.48 12.39 4.75
C ALA A 335 -49.06 12.64 5.30
N VAL A 336 -48.49 11.67 6.03
CA VAL A 336 -47.10 11.75 6.53
C VAL A 336 -46.11 11.70 5.37
N ILE A 337 -46.33 10.86 4.36
CA ILE A 337 -45.47 10.78 3.17
C ILE A 337 -45.53 12.09 2.38
N VAL A 338 -46.72 12.68 2.23
CA VAL A 338 -46.87 13.98 1.55
C VAL A 338 -46.13 15.09 2.32
N LEU A 339 -46.22 15.12 3.66
CA LEU A 339 -45.48 16.08 4.49
C LEU A 339 -43.96 15.92 4.40
N LEU A 340 -43.46 14.68 4.29
CA LEU A 340 -42.03 14.43 4.11
C LEU A 340 -41.55 14.89 2.73
N ILE A 341 -42.35 14.66 1.68
CA ILE A 341 -42.04 15.09 0.31
C ILE A 341 -42.08 16.62 0.19
N THR A 342 -43.06 17.29 0.81
CA THR A 342 -43.11 18.76 0.82
C THR A 342 -41.98 19.35 1.63
N GLY A 343 -41.60 18.76 2.76
CA GLY A 343 -40.41 19.14 3.52
C GLY A 343 -39.13 19.07 2.69
N LEU A 344 -38.93 17.95 1.97
CA LEU A 344 -37.81 17.74 1.05
C LEU A 344 -37.78 18.78 -0.09
N LEU A 345 -38.94 19.10 -0.67
CA LEU A 345 -39.08 20.12 -1.71
C LEU A 345 -38.77 21.53 -1.21
N ILE A 346 -39.21 21.88 0.00
CA ILE A 346 -38.91 23.18 0.63
C ILE A 346 -37.41 23.29 0.94
N THR A 347 -36.79 22.24 1.49
CA THR A 347 -35.33 22.22 1.70
C THR A 347 -34.57 22.31 0.37
N TRP A 348 -35.03 21.63 -0.68
CA TRP A 348 -34.41 21.72 -1.99
C TRP A 348 -34.55 23.13 -2.59
N GLN A 349 -35.71 23.78 -2.46
CA GLN A 349 -35.91 25.17 -2.88
C GLN A 349 -34.99 26.14 -2.13
N TYR A 350 -34.81 25.94 -0.82
CA TYR A 350 -33.92 26.74 0.02
C TYR A 350 -32.46 26.62 -0.43
N TYR A 351 -31.96 25.40 -0.67
CA TYR A 351 -30.59 25.18 -1.16
C TYR A 351 -30.37 25.65 -2.60
N LYS A 352 -31.40 25.58 -3.45
CA LYS A 352 -31.32 26.09 -4.83
C LYS A 352 -31.26 27.62 -4.88
N GLY A 353 -31.79 28.31 -3.87
CA GLY A 353 -31.66 29.75 -3.68
C GLY A 353 -30.28 30.17 -3.14
N ALA A 354 -29.74 29.43 -2.16
CA ALA A 354 -28.43 29.70 -1.57
C ALA A 354 -27.26 29.51 -2.57
N ALA A 355 -27.38 28.53 -3.49
CA ALA A 355 -26.34 28.27 -4.49
C ALA A 355 -26.20 29.35 -5.58
N LYS A 356 -27.15 30.30 -5.68
CA LYS A 356 -27.13 31.37 -6.70
C LYS A 356 -26.45 32.65 -6.23
N THR A 357 -26.27 32.86 -4.93
CA THR A 357 -25.67 34.08 -4.36
C THR A 357 -24.16 33.94 -4.12
N GLU A 358 -23.64 32.74 -3.92
CA GLU A 358 -22.21 32.53 -3.59
C GLU A 358 -21.30 32.33 -4.81
N LEU A 359 -21.87 31.98 -5.98
CA LEU A 359 -21.08 31.72 -7.20
C LEU A 359 -20.82 32.96 -8.07
N ALA A 360 -21.45 34.10 -7.79
CA ALA A 360 -21.38 35.29 -8.63
C ALA A 360 -20.29 36.31 -8.20
N GLU A 361 -19.66 36.15 -7.04
CA GLU A 361 -18.69 37.12 -6.49
C GLU A 361 -17.22 36.71 -6.65
N LYS A 362 -16.93 35.53 -7.21
CA LYS A 362 -15.55 34.98 -7.29
C LYS A 362 -14.98 34.74 -8.70
N MET A 363 -15.52 35.39 -9.72
CA MET A 363 -14.93 35.37 -11.07
C MET A 363 -14.47 36.76 -11.49
N MET A 364 -13.18 37.06 -11.25
CA MET A 364 -12.44 38.04 -12.05
C MET A 364 -11.73 37.31 -13.20
N PRO A 365 -11.64 37.91 -14.40
CA PRO A 365 -11.00 37.26 -15.54
C PRO A 365 -9.48 37.27 -15.37
N VAL A 366 -8.86 36.09 -15.34
CA VAL A 366 -7.41 35.96 -15.54
C VAL A 366 -7.15 36.16 -17.02
N ALA A 367 -6.40 37.22 -17.34
CA ALA A 367 -5.95 37.52 -18.69
C ALA A 367 -5.11 36.36 -19.25
N ALA A 368 -5.39 35.98 -20.50
CA ALA A 368 -4.66 34.96 -21.23
C ALA A 368 -3.17 35.34 -21.40
N VAL A 369 -2.28 34.56 -20.81
CA VAL A 369 -0.84 34.58 -21.12
C VAL A 369 -0.62 33.67 -22.32
N LYS A 370 -0.02 34.21 -23.39
CA LYS A 370 0.35 33.46 -24.60
C LYS A 370 1.49 32.48 -24.27
N PRO A 371 1.54 31.29 -24.90
CA PRO A 371 2.66 30.39 -24.73
C PRO A 371 3.84 30.90 -25.57
N ASP A 372 4.83 31.49 -24.92
CA ASP A 372 6.13 31.72 -25.55
C ASP A 372 6.92 30.40 -25.60
N GLU A 373 7.53 30.20 -26.76
CA GLU A 373 8.38 29.08 -27.14
C GLU A 373 9.54 28.89 -26.15
N VAL A 374 9.67 27.68 -25.59
CA VAL A 374 10.92 27.24 -24.97
C VAL A 374 11.41 26.00 -25.70
N GLN A 375 12.47 26.21 -26.47
CA GLN A 375 13.24 25.20 -27.18
C GLN A 375 13.83 24.19 -26.18
N ARG A 376 13.75 22.89 -26.50
CA ARG A 376 14.56 21.84 -25.89
C ARG A 376 15.98 21.95 -26.45
N GLY A 377 16.95 22.21 -25.58
CA GLY A 377 18.38 22.13 -25.89
C GLY A 377 19.25 22.57 -24.72
N ASP A 378 20.00 21.61 -24.18
CA ASP A 378 21.24 21.73 -23.43
C ASP A 378 21.27 22.10 -21.93
N SER A 379 22.02 21.22 -21.24
CA SER A 379 22.69 21.33 -19.94
C SER A 379 21.84 21.28 -18.67
N LEU A 380 22.25 20.37 -17.76
CA LEU A 380 21.94 20.42 -16.33
C LEU A 380 22.44 21.76 -15.78
N ILE A 381 21.63 22.80 -15.90
CA ILE A 381 21.84 24.06 -15.18
C ILE A 381 21.59 23.75 -13.71
N ARG A 382 22.67 23.54 -12.93
CA ARG A 382 22.63 23.73 -11.47
C ARG A 382 22.10 25.16 -11.24
N PRO A 383 20.92 25.36 -10.65
CA PRO A 383 20.46 26.71 -10.37
C PRO A 383 21.32 27.25 -9.23
N LYS A 384 21.99 28.37 -9.47
CA LYS A 384 22.58 29.21 -8.42
C LYS A 384 21.49 29.56 -7.39
N THR A 385 21.68 29.08 -6.15
CA THR A 385 21.23 29.63 -4.85
C THR A 385 19.78 30.14 -4.77
N PHE A 386 18.84 29.24 -4.43
CA PHE A 386 17.70 29.62 -3.58
C PHE A 386 18.25 29.71 -2.15
N LYS A 387 18.26 30.89 -1.52
CA LYS A 387 18.62 30.99 -0.09
C LYS A 387 17.45 30.45 0.73
N MET A 388 17.47 29.15 1.00
CA MET A 388 16.46 28.42 1.77
C MET A 388 16.43 28.82 3.26
N SER A 389 17.34 29.69 3.72
CA SER A 389 17.37 30.28 5.07
C SER A 389 16.15 31.15 5.42
N GLN A 390 15.13 31.18 4.55
CA GLN A 390 13.86 31.90 4.73
C GLN A 390 12.65 30.97 4.60
N LEU A 391 12.85 29.65 4.68
CA LEU A 391 11.79 28.66 4.54
C LEU A 391 10.67 28.82 5.58
N TYR A 392 11.07 29.13 6.82
CA TYR A 392 10.17 29.36 7.94
C TYR A 392 10.46 30.70 8.57
N SER A 393 9.40 31.41 9.00
CA SER A 393 9.55 32.61 9.83
C SER A 393 10.13 32.27 11.21
N VAL A 394 9.78 31.08 11.72
CA VAL A 394 10.20 30.55 13.02
C VAL A 394 9.94 29.04 13.08
N SER A 395 10.73 28.34 13.88
CA SER A 395 10.52 26.93 14.20
C SER A 395 10.17 26.81 15.68
N TYR A 396 9.03 26.22 16.02
CA TYR A 396 8.65 25.94 17.41
C TYR A 396 8.67 24.44 17.68
N ALA A 397 9.10 24.05 18.88
CA ALA A 397 8.97 22.67 19.33
C ALA A 397 8.30 22.61 20.71
N LEU A 398 7.37 21.67 20.89
CA LEU A 398 6.83 21.28 22.19
C LEU A 398 7.32 19.88 22.52
N LEU A 399 8.06 19.76 23.62
CA LEU A 399 8.71 18.54 24.06
C LEU A 399 8.11 18.08 25.38
N ILE A 400 7.48 16.90 25.37
CA ILE A 400 6.75 16.36 26.52
C ILE A 400 7.44 15.07 26.97
N GLY A 401 7.90 15.03 28.23
CA GLY A 401 8.54 13.86 28.83
C GLY A 401 7.84 13.42 30.09
N ASN A 402 7.24 12.22 30.07
CA ASN A 402 6.59 11.64 31.24
C ASN A 402 7.42 10.46 31.76
N SER A 403 7.79 10.54 33.03
CA SER A 403 8.69 9.59 33.72
C SER A 403 8.12 9.11 35.06
N ASP A 404 7.47 10.01 35.80
CA ASP A 404 7.03 9.78 37.18
C ASP A 404 5.58 9.30 37.23
N TYR A 405 5.33 8.10 36.72
CA TYR A 405 3.99 7.52 36.66
C TYR A 405 3.48 7.03 38.03
N GLU A 406 2.21 7.33 38.33
CA GLU A 406 1.53 6.87 39.55
C GLU A 406 1.13 5.40 39.47
N HIS A 407 0.72 4.94 38.29
CA HIS A 407 0.12 3.62 38.08
C HIS A 407 0.86 2.73 37.07
N PHE A 408 1.79 3.31 36.31
CA PHE A 408 2.64 2.59 35.36
C PHE A 408 4.09 2.54 35.88
N GLN A 409 4.93 1.69 35.27
CA GLN A 409 6.35 1.65 35.60
C GLN A 409 6.99 3.01 35.32
N LYS A 410 7.77 3.53 36.26
CA LYS A 410 8.52 4.78 36.06
C LYS A 410 9.60 4.59 34.99
N LEU A 411 9.87 5.63 34.22
CA LEU A 411 10.90 5.65 33.18
C LEU A 411 12.04 6.56 33.65
N GLU A 412 13.20 6.01 34.01
CA GLU A 412 14.24 6.75 34.73
C GLU A 412 14.92 7.82 33.86
N TYR A 413 15.00 7.59 32.55
CA TYR A 413 15.78 8.44 31.64
C TYR A 413 14.94 9.38 30.76
N THR A 414 13.63 9.18 30.66
CA THR A 414 12.77 9.90 29.70
C THR A 414 12.85 11.43 29.81
N VAL A 415 12.88 11.98 31.03
CA VAL A 415 13.00 13.44 31.20
C VAL A 415 14.36 13.96 30.73
N GLY A 416 15.44 13.22 30.97
CA GLY A 416 16.78 13.57 30.49
C GLY A 416 16.91 13.43 28.97
N ASP A 417 16.28 12.41 28.39
CA ASP A 417 16.22 12.20 26.95
C ASP A 417 15.53 13.38 26.24
N VAL A 418 14.42 13.88 26.79
CA VAL A 418 13.72 15.05 26.26
C VAL A 418 14.58 16.32 26.34
N GLU A 419 15.36 16.50 27.42
CA GLU A 419 16.31 17.62 27.51
C GLU A 419 17.45 17.54 26.48
N GLU A 420 17.90 16.33 26.14
CA GLU A 420 18.92 16.14 25.10
C GLU A 420 18.37 16.50 23.71
N VAL A 421 17.15 16.07 23.41
CA VAL A 421 16.44 16.45 22.16
C VAL A 421 16.25 17.96 22.09
N ALA A 422 15.87 18.60 23.20
CA ALA A 422 15.69 20.04 23.27
C ALA A 422 16.97 20.79 22.87
N LYS A 423 18.13 20.40 23.42
CA LYS A 423 19.41 21.04 23.10
C LYS A 423 19.73 20.99 21.61
N VAL A 424 19.55 19.83 20.97
CA VAL A 424 19.83 19.69 19.52
C VAL A 424 18.85 20.50 18.68
N LEU A 425 17.56 20.54 19.05
CA LEU A 425 16.58 21.36 18.33
C LEU A 425 16.85 22.87 18.50
N GLU A 426 17.25 23.32 19.69
CA GLU A 426 17.68 24.70 19.93
C GLU A 426 18.93 25.05 19.11
N GLU A 427 19.89 24.14 18.99
CA GLU A 427 21.06 24.29 18.11
C GLU A 427 20.67 24.45 16.63
N LEU A 428 19.58 23.81 16.20
CA LEU A 428 18.98 23.96 14.86
C LEU A 428 18.07 25.20 14.73
N GLY A 429 17.92 26.00 15.79
CA GLY A 429 17.17 27.26 15.78
C GLY A 429 15.68 27.13 16.13
N PHE A 430 15.25 26.00 16.72
CA PHE A 430 13.90 25.89 17.27
C PHE A 430 13.77 26.65 18.58
N LYS A 431 12.61 27.28 18.78
CA LYS A 431 12.16 27.78 20.08
C LYS A 431 11.44 26.64 20.79
N VAL A 432 12.08 26.05 21.79
CA VAL A 432 11.62 24.84 22.47
C VAL A 432 10.87 25.19 23.76
N GLU A 433 9.69 24.59 23.96
CA GLU A 433 8.97 24.56 25.24
C GLU A 433 9.01 23.11 25.76
N ILE A 434 9.53 22.89 26.98
CA ILE A 434 9.59 21.56 27.62
C ILE A 434 8.52 21.46 28.69
N ALA A 435 7.75 20.38 28.68
CA ALA A 435 6.78 20.02 29.70
C ALA A 435 7.08 18.61 30.22
N LYS A 436 6.94 18.39 31.54
CA LYS A 436 7.37 17.15 32.19
C LYS A 436 6.30 16.62 33.11
N ASN A 437 6.16 15.29 33.14
CA ASN A 437 5.28 14.58 34.06
C ASN A 437 3.86 15.15 34.11
N LEU A 438 3.28 15.38 32.94
CA LEU A 438 1.97 16.01 32.83
C LEU A 438 0.87 15.04 33.23
N ALA A 439 -0.02 15.49 34.12
CA ALA A 439 -1.31 14.85 34.33
C ALA A 439 -2.24 15.06 33.12
N SER A 440 -3.29 14.27 33.00
CA SER A 440 -4.23 14.28 31.88
C SER A 440 -4.82 15.66 31.53
N ASP A 441 -5.22 16.43 32.54
CA ASP A 441 -5.79 17.77 32.31
C ASP A 441 -4.70 18.79 31.93
N GLU A 442 -3.52 18.65 32.51
CA GLU A 442 -2.36 19.49 32.21
C GLU A 442 -1.84 19.25 30.79
N PHE A 443 -1.84 18.00 30.33
CA PHE A 443 -1.49 17.64 28.95
C PHE A 443 -2.42 18.32 27.95
N ARG A 444 -3.74 18.17 28.12
CA ARG A 444 -4.75 18.78 27.22
C ARG A 444 -4.65 20.30 27.21
N LYS A 445 -4.45 20.90 28.39
CA LYS A 445 -4.25 22.34 28.52
C LYS A 445 -2.97 22.78 27.82
N THR A 446 -1.86 22.08 28.03
CA THR A 446 -0.55 22.38 27.42
C THR A 446 -0.63 22.31 25.89
N MET A 447 -1.22 21.25 25.34
CA MET A 447 -1.44 21.10 23.89
C MET A 447 -2.30 22.24 23.33
N SER A 448 -3.44 22.52 23.96
CA SER A 448 -4.37 23.56 23.52
C SER A 448 -3.74 24.96 23.57
N ASP A 449 -3.06 25.29 24.68
CA ASP A 449 -2.38 26.57 24.86
C ASP A 449 -1.23 26.75 23.86
N PHE A 450 -0.47 25.69 23.60
CA PHE A 450 0.61 25.72 22.61
C PHE A 450 0.07 25.93 21.19
N ILE A 451 -0.97 25.19 20.78
CA ILE A 451 -1.60 25.34 19.45
C ILE A 451 -2.23 26.72 19.29
N ALA A 452 -2.86 27.26 20.33
CA ALA A 452 -3.47 28.58 20.32
C ALA A 452 -2.42 29.70 20.18
N ARG A 453 -1.26 29.56 20.83
CA ARG A 453 -0.19 30.57 20.79
C ARG A 453 0.74 30.45 19.58
N LYS A 454 1.18 29.23 19.27
CA LYS A 454 2.25 28.95 18.29
C LYS A 454 1.71 28.40 16.97
N GLY A 455 0.66 27.58 17.03
CA GLY A 455 0.08 26.94 15.86
C GLY A 455 -0.70 27.86 14.92
N GLN A 456 -0.87 29.15 15.24
CA GLN A 456 -1.61 30.10 14.39
C GLN A 456 -0.75 30.78 13.33
N GLU A 457 0.58 30.73 13.46
CA GLU A 457 1.53 31.33 12.53
C GLU A 457 1.70 30.43 11.30
N LYS A 458 1.26 30.89 10.12
CA LYS A 458 1.19 30.06 8.90
C LYS A 458 2.55 29.60 8.39
N ASP A 459 3.54 30.50 8.43
CA ASP A 459 4.90 30.26 7.93
C ASP A 459 5.84 29.71 9.02
N ALA A 460 5.31 29.39 10.20
CA ALA A 460 6.05 28.64 11.20
C ALA A 460 6.04 27.15 10.86
N GLN A 461 7.07 26.44 11.34
CA GLN A 461 7.01 24.98 11.46
C GLN A 461 6.87 24.57 12.92
N ILE A 462 6.12 23.49 13.14
CA ILE A 462 5.82 22.98 14.47
C ILE A 462 6.30 21.54 14.61
N LEU A 463 7.12 21.28 15.62
CA LEU A 463 7.48 19.93 16.04
C LEU A 463 6.84 19.64 17.41
N ILE A 464 6.18 18.49 17.54
CA ILE A 464 5.67 18.01 18.83
C ILE A 464 6.32 16.66 19.11
N TYR A 465 7.12 16.58 20.16
CA TYR A 465 7.82 15.37 20.58
C TYR A 465 7.24 14.89 21.91
N TYR A 466 6.82 13.64 21.97
CA TYR A 466 6.32 13.01 23.18
C TYR A 466 7.15 11.77 23.50
N ALA A 467 7.65 11.66 24.73
CA ALA A 467 8.30 10.48 25.26
C ALA A 467 7.62 10.04 26.57
N GLY A 468 7.31 8.75 26.64
CA GLY A 468 6.56 8.18 27.76
C GLY A 468 5.98 6.79 27.45
N HIS A 469 4.99 6.36 28.22
CA HIS A 469 4.23 5.15 27.94
C HIS A 469 3.17 5.37 26.87
N GLY A 470 3.06 4.38 25.99
CA GLY A 470 1.92 4.19 25.10
C GLY A 470 1.15 2.92 25.47
N PHE A 471 -0.14 2.90 25.13
CA PHE A 471 -0.97 1.72 25.32
C PHE A 471 -1.79 1.43 24.07
N THR A 472 -1.96 0.15 23.77
CA THR A 472 -2.80 -0.31 22.66
C THR A 472 -3.90 -1.23 23.19
N GLU A 473 -5.13 -0.97 22.76
CA GLU A 473 -6.26 -1.86 23.00
C GLU A 473 -6.81 -2.43 21.69
N LYS A 474 -7.10 -3.74 21.65
CA LYS A 474 -7.81 -4.36 20.52
C LYS A 474 -9.31 -4.16 20.68
N VAL A 475 -9.98 -3.53 19.73
CA VAL A 475 -11.43 -3.32 19.77
C VAL A 475 -12.14 -4.46 19.03
N SER A 476 -13.37 -4.78 19.43
CA SER A 476 -14.22 -5.83 18.85
C SER A 476 -14.48 -5.73 17.34
N GLY A 477 -14.05 -4.64 16.68
CA GLY A 477 -14.11 -4.43 15.22
C GLY A 477 -12.83 -4.78 14.45
N GLY A 478 -11.78 -5.26 15.12
CA GLY A 478 -10.50 -5.63 14.49
C GLY A 478 -9.47 -4.50 14.40
N ASP A 479 -9.87 -3.25 14.64
CA ASP A 479 -8.96 -2.11 14.77
C ASP A 479 -8.36 -2.05 16.17
N ASN A 480 -7.06 -1.75 16.28
CA ASN A 480 -6.47 -1.41 17.58
C ASN A 480 -6.54 0.11 17.83
N LEU A 481 -6.85 0.52 19.06
CA LEU A 481 -6.81 1.91 19.49
C LEU A 481 -5.52 2.19 20.26
N GLY A 482 -4.80 3.23 19.85
CA GLY A 482 -3.61 3.73 20.55
C GLY A 482 -3.94 4.86 21.52
N TYR A 483 -3.26 4.87 22.67
CA TYR A 483 -3.42 5.85 23.74
C TYR A 483 -2.07 6.30 24.31
N LEU A 484 -1.81 7.61 24.37
CA LEU A 484 -0.73 8.18 25.19
C LEU A 484 -1.12 8.12 26.67
N ILE A 485 -0.16 7.76 27.51
CA ILE A 485 -0.37 7.60 28.95
C ILE A 485 0.21 8.79 29.72
N MET A 486 -0.66 9.46 30.48
CA MET A 486 -0.29 10.56 31.37
C MET A 486 0.07 10.03 32.75
N VAL A 487 0.80 10.79 33.55
CA VAL A 487 1.38 10.27 34.80
C VAL A 487 0.33 9.76 35.80
N ASP A 488 -0.87 10.33 35.76
CA ASP A 488 -2.01 10.06 36.63
C ASP A 488 -3.03 9.06 36.02
N THR A 489 -2.71 8.46 34.87
CA THR A 489 -3.58 7.53 34.16
C THR A 489 -3.53 6.14 34.82
N PRO A 490 -4.65 5.56 35.31
CA PRO A 490 -4.65 4.23 35.92
C PRO A 490 -4.44 3.13 34.89
N GLN A 491 -4.02 1.93 35.32
CA GLN A 491 -3.96 0.80 34.37
C GLN A 491 -5.40 0.39 33.97
N PRO A 492 -5.62 0.00 32.70
CA PRO A 492 -6.93 -0.44 32.21
C PRO A 492 -7.57 -1.56 33.05
N LYS A 493 -6.74 -2.48 33.57
CA LYS A 493 -7.16 -3.60 34.42
C LYS A 493 -7.66 -3.17 35.80
N ASP A 494 -7.20 -2.01 36.29
CA ASP A 494 -7.52 -1.53 37.64
C ASP A 494 -8.79 -0.68 37.61
N ASN A 495 -8.90 0.24 36.64
CA ASN A 495 -10.09 1.07 36.46
C ASN A 495 -10.23 1.55 35.00
N TYR A 496 -10.88 0.72 34.18
CA TYR A 496 -11.05 0.99 32.74
C TYR A 496 -11.80 2.29 32.42
N SER A 497 -12.83 2.62 33.21
CA SER A 497 -13.62 3.85 33.01
C SER A 497 -12.77 5.11 33.22
N LEU A 498 -11.98 5.12 34.29
CA LEU A 498 -11.06 6.23 34.58
C LEU A 498 -9.88 6.25 33.60
N PHE A 499 -9.41 5.08 33.15
CA PHE A 499 -8.42 4.98 32.07
C PHE A 499 -8.92 5.69 30.81
N LEU A 500 -10.14 5.42 30.34
CA LEU A 500 -10.71 6.06 29.14
C LEU A 500 -10.89 7.58 29.28
N GLN A 501 -11.07 8.09 30.50
CA GLN A 501 -11.17 9.53 30.77
C GLN A 501 -9.79 10.21 30.77
N LYS A 502 -8.80 9.54 31.36
CA LYS A 502 -7.47 10.11 31.57
C LYS A 502 -6.51 9.89 30.40
N ALA A 503 -6.50 8.71 29.80
CA ALA A 503 -5.64 8.41 28.66
C ALA A 503 -5.99 9.30 27.45
N THR A 504 -4.98 9.69 26.68
CA THR A 504 -5.19 10.51 25.47
C THR A 504 -5.19 9.62 24.24
N ARG A 505 -6.31 9.58 23.52
CA ARG A 505 -6.43 8.77 22.30
C ARG A 505 -5.61 9.37 21.17
N MET A 506 -5.04 8.53 20.31
CA MET A 506 -4.33 9.01 19.12
C MET A 506 -5.24 9.80 18.16
N THR A 507 -6.55 9.54 18.13
CA THR A 507 -7.51 10.38 17.38
C THR A 507 -7.57 11.81 17.90
N GLU A 508 -7.43 12.02 19.21
CA GLU A 508 -7.40 13.35 19.83
C GLU A 508 -6.15 14.12 19.37
N ILE A 509 -5.03 13.43 19.22
CA ILE A 509 -3.79 14.00 18.66
C ILE A 509 -3.94 14.36 17.18
N ILE A 510 -4.61 13.52 16.39
CA ILE A 510 -4.95 13.84 15.00
C ILE A 510 -5.83 15.09 14.94
N ASP A 511 -6.81 15.21 15.83
CA ASP A 511 -7.68 16.40 15.90
C ASP A 511 -6.87 17.65 16.25
N TYR A 512 -5.96 17.58 17.22
CA TYR A 512 -5.02 18.67 17.51
C TYR A 512 -4.19 19.08 16.28
N SER A 513 -3.69 18.11 15.51
CA SER A 513 -2.89 18.39 14.31
C SER A 513 -3.65 19.22 13.26
N LYS A 514 -4.96 18.99 13.14
CA LYS A 514 -5.85 19.70 12.20
C LYS A 514 -6.17 21.13 12.64
N LEU A 515 -6.06 21.42 13.93
CA LEU A 515 -6.28 22.78 14.48
C LEU A 515 -5.10 23.72 14.26
N ILE A 516 -3.91 23.18 14.00
CA ILE A 516 -2.71 23.96 13.69
C ILE A 516 -2.85 24.54 12.27
N LYS A 517 -2.64 25.85 12.12
CA LYS A 517 -2.65 26.56 10.83
C LYS A 517 -1.29 26.61 10.16
N SER A 518 -0.22 26.42 10.93
CA SER A 518 1.15 26.29 10.44
C SER A 518 1.24 25.25 9.33
N LYS A 519 2.07 25.53 8.33
CA LYS A 519 2.10 24.74 7.11
C LYS A 519 2.65 23.34 7.32
N HIS A 520 3.81 23.23 7.98
CA HIS A 520 4.46 21.94 8.23
C HIS A 520 4.43 21.64 9.73
N VAL A 521 3.91 20.45 10.06
CA VAL A 521 3.83 19.96 11.43
C VAL A 521 4.31 18.52 11.47
N LEU A 522 5.22 18.25 12.39
CA LEU A 522 5.74 16.91 12.65
C LEU A 522 5.43 16.52 14.09
N PHE A 523 4.77 15.39 14.27
CA PHE A 523 4.57 14.74 15.54
C PHE A 523 5.50 13.53 15.66
N MET A 524 6.27 13.46 16.74
CA MET A 524 7.17 12.35 17.03
C MET A 524 6.80 11.72 18.37
N PHE A 525 6.62 10.41 18.38
CA PHE A 525 6.25 9.65 19.57
C PHE A 525 7.32 8.61 19.87
N ASP A 526 8.12 8.91 20.89
CA ASP A 526 9.07 8.00 21.52
C ASP A 526 8.37 7.14 22.55
N SER A 527 7.38 6.40 22.06
CA SER A 527 6.45 5.55 22.81
C SER A 527 5.82 4.55 21.85
N CYS A 528 5.47 3.35 22.33
CA CYS A 528 4.91 2.30 21.48
C CYS A 528 3.39 2.41 21.34
N PHE A 529 2.90 2.33 20.10
CA PHE A 529 1.48 2.24 19.79
C PHE A 529 1.27 1.28 18.63
N SER A 530 0.08 0.70 18.56
CA SER A 530 -0.42 0.14 17.32
C SER A 530 -0.72 1.25 16.32
N GLY A 531 0.01 1.25 15.21
CA GLY A 531 -0.22 2.12 14.04
C GLY A 531 -1.53 1.88 13.28
N SER A 532 -2.58 1.34 13.92
CA SER A 532 -3.87 1.10 13.26
C SER A 532 -4.75 2.34 13.17
N ILE A 533 -4.65 3.30 14.10
CA ILE A 533 -5.33 4.61 13.99
C ILE A 533 -4.53 5.57 13.11
N LEU A 534 -3.21 5.50 13.18
CA LEU A 534 -2.30 6.28 12.35
C LEU A 534 -2.24 5.59 11.00
N SER A 535 -3.27 5.78 10.19
CA SER A 535 -3.29 5.29 8.82
C SER A 535 -2.37 6.16 7.95
N LEU A 536 -1.09 6.11 8.24
CA LEU A 536 -0.08 7.02 7.70
C LEU A 536 0.26 6.66 6.27
N ARG A 537 0.30 7.65 5.38
CA ARG A 537 0.95 7.49 4.07
C ARG A 537 2.46 7.60 4.27
N GLY A 538 3.18 6.49 4.11
CA GLY A 538 4.63 6.48 4.07
C GLY A 538 5.09 6.98 2.70
N ASP A 539 5.49 8.25 2.62
CA ASP A 539 6.10 8.81 1.42
C ASP A 539 7.58 8.41 1.43
N ILE A 540 8.01 7.61 0.46
CA ILE A 540 9.38 7.06 0.39
C ILE A 540 10.18 7.70 -0.75
N ALA A 541 9.56 8.60 -1.53
CA ALA A 541 10.27 9.41 -2.50
C ALA A 541 10.60 10.77 -1.89
N PRO A 542 11.88 11.21 -1.90
CA PRO A 542 12.17 12.62 -1.80
C PRO A 542 11.60 13.27 -3.05
N GLU A 543 10.39 13.82 -2.93
CA GLU A 543 9.89 14.79 -3.89
C GLU A 543 10.94 15.92 -4.01
N ALA A 544 11.03 16.54 -5.18
CA ALA A 544 11.93 17.68 -5.33
C ALA A 544 11.61 18.69 -4.21
N ILE A 545 12.57 18.98 -3.33
CA ILE A 545 12.41 19.83 -2.12
C ILE A 545 11.57 21.09 -2.41
N LYS A 546 11.71 21.67 -3.61
CA LYS A 546 10.94 22.85 -4.08
C LYS A 546 9.42 22.66 -4.17
N GLU A 547 8.94 21.44 -4.36
CA GLU A 547 7.52 21.10 -4.52
C GLU A 547 6.91 20.69 -3.17
N SER A 548 7.58 19.85 -2.38
CA SER A 548 7.11 19.44 -1.04
C SER A 548 7.09 20.58 -0.02
N ILE A 549 8.02 21.53 -0.15
CA ILE A 549 8.02 22.75 0.67
C ILE A 549 6.78 23.62 0.43
N ARG A 550 6.11 23.49 -0.72
CA ARG A 550 5.00 24.38 -1.09
C ARG A 550 3.66 23.98 -0.51
N ASN A 551 3.52 22.75 -0.06
CA ASN A 551 2.25 22.19 0.36
C ASN A 551 2.21 21.97 1.88
N PRO A 552 1.04 22.08 2.52
CA PRO A 552 0.88 21.77 3.93
C PRO A 552 1.02 20.27 4.23
N VAL A 553 1.53 19.96 5.43
CA VAL A 553 1.70 18.56 5.87
C VAL A 553 1.47 18.38 7.37
N ARG A 554 0.85 17.26 7.76
CA ARG A 554 0.85 16.70 9.11
C ARG A 554 1.51 15.33 9.09
N GLU A 555 2.74 15.28 9.54
CA GLU A 555 3.55 14.07 9.63
C GLU A 555 3.60 13.52 11.04
N PHE A 556 3.69 12.21 11.13
CA PHE A 556 3.72 11.44 12.35
C PHE A 556 4.85 10.41 12.23
N ILE A 557 5.68 10.29 13.27
CA ILE A 557 6.70 9.26 13.40
C ILE A 557 6.54 8.62 14.79
N THR A 558 6.46 7.30 14.86
CA THR A 558 6.37 6.54 16.12
C THR A 558 7.59 5.62 16.27
N ALA A 559 7.95 5.34 17.51
CA ALA A 559 9.13 4.56 17.82
C ALA A 559 8.95 3.04 17.73
N GLY A 560 7.74 2.50 17.67
CA GLY A 560 7.51 1.04 17.62
C GLY A 560 6.04 0.64 17.45
N MET A 561 5.82 -0.67 17.31
CA MET A 561 4.51 -1.30 17.14
C MET A 561 3.79 -1.65 18.46
N ALA A 562 2.51 -2.04 18.35
CA ALA A 562 1.56 -2.30 19.43
C ALA A 562 2.05 -3.19 20.60
N ASP A 563 2.96 -4.11 20.29
CA ASP A 563 3.37 -5.24 21.11
C ASP A 563 4.85 -5.17 21.52
N GLU A 564 5.50 -4.03 21.27
CA GLU A 564 6.93 -3.84 21.49
C GLU A 564 7.15 -3.02 22.77
N PRO A 565 7.86 -3.54 23.79
CA PRO A 565 8.25 -2.72 24.93
C PRO A 565 9.37 -1.76 24.52
N VAL A 566 9.20 -0.45 24.77
CA VAL A 566 10.31 0.50 24.62
C VAL A 566 11.28 0.27 25.79
N PRO A 567 12.57 0.02 25.54
CA PRO A 567 13.57 0.00 26.60
C PRO A 567 13.69 1.38 27.23
N ASP A 568 13.95 1.46 28.54
CA ASP A 568 14.10 2.71 29.31
C ASP A 568 15.14 3.67 28.69
N ARG A 569 16.08 3.15 27.90
CA ARG A 569 16.96 3.94 27.03
C ARG A 569 16.49 3.87 25.57
N SER A 570 16.06 5.00 25.02
CA SER A 570 15.51 5.04 23.65
C SER A 570 16.60 5.00 22.57
N PHE A 571 16.69 3.88 21.83
CA PHE A 571 17.50 3.82 20.59
C PHE A 571 16.90 4.66 19.46
N PHE A 572 15.58 4.89 19.50
CA PHE A 572 14.89 5.79 18.58
C PHE A 572 15.41 7.22 18.71
N LYS A 573 15.50 7.74 19.95
CA LYS A 573 16.12 9.04 20.25
C LYS A 573 17.56 9.12 19.74
N GLU A 574 18.38 8.11 20.03
CA GLU A 574 19.80 8.10 19.63
C GLU A 574 19.97 8.22 18.11
N VAL A 575 19.19 7.44 17.33
CA VAL A 575 19.22 7.52 15.87
C VAL A 575 18.67 8.85 15.38
N PHE A 576 17.59 9.36 15.99
CA PHE A 576 17.02 10.67 15.66
C PHE A 576 18.04 11.80 15.84
N LEU A 577 18.71 11.86 16.98
CA LEU A 577 19.73 12.87 17.27
C LEU A 577 20.92 12.77 16.31
N LYS A 578 21.36 11.54 15.98
CA LYS A 578 22.44 11.31 15.01
C LYS A 578 22.04 11.76 13.60
N ALA A 579 20.79 11.55 13.20
CA ALA A 579 20.26 12.02 11.91
C ALA A 579 20.25 13.55 11.85
N LEU A 580 19.77 14.23 12.90
CA LEU A 580 19.80 15.69 13.00
C LEU A 580 21.22 16.28 13.01
N ARG A 581 22.21 15.52 13.49
CA ARG A 581 23.63 15.90 13.47
C ARG A 581 24.34 15.51 12.16
N GLY A 582 23.67 14.83 11.23
CA GLY A 582 24.25 14.38 9.95
C GLY A 582 25.26 13.23 10.08
N THR A 583 25.19 12.42 11.14
CA THR A 583 26.21 11.39 11.45
C THR A 583 25.79 9.95 11.12
N GLU A 584 24.51 9.69 10.82
CA GLU A 584 23.98 8.36 10.46
C GLU A 584 23.63 8.26 8.97
N GLY A 585 24.67 8.10 8.12
CA GLY A 585 24.50 7.55 6.77
C GLY A 585 24.17 8.54 5.65
N THR A 586 24.46 9.82 5.81
CA THR A 586 24.21 10.83 4.77
C THR A 586 25.32 11.88 4.74
N GLN A 587 26.05 11.94 3.62
CA GLN A 587 26.58 13.22 3.17
C GLN A 587 25.36 14.01 2.67
N HIS A 588 24.78 14.84 3.54
CA HIS A 588 23.76 15.81 3.10
C HIS A 588 24.47 16.89 2.31
N GLU A 589 24.82 16.61 1.04
CA GLU A 589 25.48 17.57 0.14
C GLU A 589 24.68 18.87 -0.05
N ASP A 590 23.40 18.85 0.35
CA ASP A 590 22.45 19.95 0.24
C ASP A 590 22.10 20.66 1.58
N GLY A 591 22.50 20.12 2.74
CA GLY A 591 22.30 20.77 4.05
C GLY A 591 20.88 20.69 4.65
N TYR A 592 20.03 19.78 4.17
CA TYR A 592 18.66 19.61 4.68
C TYR A 592 18.38 18.14 5.04
N LEU A 593 17.36 17.92 5.87
CA LEU A 593 16.79 16.60 6.16
C LEU A 593 15.27 16.71 6.16
N THR A 594 14.58 15.98 5.28
CA THR A 594 13.10 15.97 5.27
C THR A 594 12.53 15.01 6.33
N GLY A 595 11.26 15.18 6.69
CA GLY A 595 10.57 14.29 7.62
C GLY A 595 10.41 12.88 7.05
N SER A 596 10.18 12.76 5.74
CA SER A 596 10.17 11.46 5.04
C SER A 596 11.55 10.78 5.05
N GLU A 597 12.62 11.53 4.84
CA GLU A 597 14.00 11.02 4.95
C GLU A 597 14.32 10.58 6.37
N LEU A 598 13.96 11.41 7.37
CA LEU A 598 14.11 11.07 8.77
C LEU A 598 13.36 9.79 9.13
N GLY A 599 12.11 9.65 8.70
CA GLY A 599 11.30 8.44 8.88
C GLY A 599 11.95 7.20 8.27
N THR A 600 12.52 7.34 7.06
CA THR A 600 13.25 6.27 6.37
C THR A 600 14.52 5.86 7.13
N ILE A 601 15.29 6.84 7.62
CA ILE A 601 16.49 6.59 8.43
C ILE A 601 16.11 5.83 9.71
N LEU A 602 15.10 6.30 10.44
CA LEU A 602 14.65 5.69 11.69
C LEU A 602 14.17 4.25 11.47
N THR A 603 13.33 4.02 10.46
CA THR A 603 12.79 2.68 10.13
C THR A 603 13.90 1.70 9.74
N ARG A 604 14.97 2.18 9.10
CA ARG A 604 16.10 1.34 8.69
C ARG A 604 17.08 1.07 9.81
N LYS A 605 17.41 2.09 10.61
CA LYS A 605 18.54 2.06 11.56
C LYS A 605 18.16 1.64 12.96
N VAL A 606 16.95 1.98 13.44
CA VAL A 606 16.53 1.60 14.79
C VAL A 606 16.50 0.06 14.96
N PRO A 607 16.01 -0.74 13.98
CA PRO A 607 16.07 -2.20 14.08
C PRO A 607 17.49 -2.78 14.16
N ASP A 608 18.51 -2.10 13.61
CA ASP A 608 19.92 -2.53 13.72
C ASP A 608 20.41 -2.51 15.18
N TYR A 609 19.90 -1.57 15.98
CA TYR A 609 20.23 -1.42 17.40
C TYR A 609 19.27 -2.20 18.30
N ASN A 610 17.99 -2.26 17.94
CA ASN A 610 16.96 -2.99 18.66
C ASN A 610 15.98 -3.68 17.68
N PRO A 611 16.19 -4.97 17.35
CA PRO A 611 15.37 -5.71 16.39
C PRO A 611 13.89 -5.87 16.78
N LYS A 612 13.52 -5.52 18.01
CA LYS A 612 12.14 -5.55 18.52
C LYS A 612 11.48 -4.18 18.48
N GLN A 613 12.10 -3.21 17.81
CA GLN A 613 11.60 -1.85 17.73
C GLN A 613 11.50 -1.49 16.25
N HIS A 614 10.27 -1.36 15.76
CA HIS A 614 9.99 -1.06 14.36
C HIS A 614 9.31 0.30 14.24
N PRO A 615 10.08 1.39 14.02
CA PRO A 615 9.49 2.70 13.81
C PRO A 615 8.52 2.72 12.63
N GLN A 616 7.52 3.58 12.74
CA GLN A 616 6.58 3.83 11.66
C GLN A 616 6.50 5.33 11.39
N PHE A 617 6.26 5.71 10.14
CA PHE A 617 6.09 7.11 9.79
C PHE A 617 5.08 7.31 8.67
N GLY A 618 4.63 8.56 8.56
CA GLY A 618 3.92 9.05 7.40
C GLY A 618 2.93 10.15 7.72
N LYS A 619 1.99 10.39 6.81
CA LYS A 619 1.10 11.57 6.83
C LYS A 619 -0.35 11.21 7.15
N ILE A 620 -1.10 12.13 7.76
CA ILE A 620 -2.54 11.93 7.99
C ILE A 620 -3.29 11.73 6.65
N LYS A 621 -4.42 11.03 6.67
CA LYS A 621 -5.31 10.92 5.50
C LYS A 621 -6.19 12.16 5.35
N ASP A 622 -5.61 13.26 4.93
CA ASP A 622 -6.33 14.49 4.60
C ASP A 622 -5.70 15.13 3.36
N PRO A 623 -6.40 15.17 2.20
CA PRO A 623 -5.87 15.70 0.94
C PRO A 623 -5.34 17.14 0.99
N ASN A 624 -5.74 17.91 2.00
CA ASN A 624 -5.30 19.29 2.18
C ASN A 624 -4.12 19.44 3.15
N LEU A 625 -3.66 18.35 3.75
CA LEU A 625 -2.65 18.33 4.82
C LEU A 625 -1.68 17.14 4.68
N ASP A 626 -1.61 16.50 3.51
CA ASP A 626 -0.82 15.28 3.26
C ASP A 626 0.08 15.37 2.02
N THR A 627 0.34 16.58 1.51
CA THR A 627 1.02 16.80 0.22
C THR A 627 2.35 17.56 0.31
N GLY A 628 2.75 18.02 1.49
CA GLY A 628 4.06 18.63 1.73
C GLY A 628 5.01 17.72 2.48
N ASP A 629 6.19 18.19 2.90
CA ASP A 629 7.13 17.44 3.75
C ASP A 629 7.69 18.37 4.85
N PHE A 630 7.92 17.83 6.06
CA PHE A 630 8.61 18.58 7.10
C PHE A 630 10.11 18.72 6.75
N VAL A 631 10.76 19.84 7.09
CA VAL A 631 12.16 20.05 6.70
C VAL A 631 12.98 20.59 7.86
N PHE A 632 14.02 19.86 8.24
CA PHE A 632 15.09 20.33 9.11
C PHE A 632 16.17 21.02 8.28
N ILE A 633 16.60 22.20 8.72
CA ILE A 633 17.74 22.91 8.15
C ILE A 633 18.96 22.52 8.99
N LEU A 634 19.86 21.72 8.41
CA LEU A 634 21.05 21.25 9.10
C LEU A 634 22.12 22.35 9.05
N LYS A 635 22.92 22.48 10.12
CA LYS A 635 24.09 23.38 10.09
C LYS A 635 25.17 22.76 9.20
N ASP A 636 25.79 23.58 8.35
CA ASP A 636 26.98 23.19 7.59
C ASP A 636 28.08 22.72 8.55
N VAL A 637 28.35 21.42 8.55
CA VAL A 637 29.41 20.81 9.37
C VAL A 637 30.81 21.29 8.93
N ASN A 638 30.92 21.89 7.74
CA ASN A 638 32.18 22.44 7.19
C ASN A 638 32.38 23.95 7.44
N ALA A 639 31.47 24.64 8.12
CA ALA A 639 31.59 26.08 8.37
C ALA A 639 32.39 26.45 9.64
N SER A 640 32.91 25.45 10.37
CA SER A 640 33.64 25.66 11.63
C SER A 640 35.17 25.66 11.51
N ASP A 641 35.75 25.47 10.32
CA ASP A 641 37.22 25.50 10.10
C ASP A 641 37.73 26.78 9.43
N GLU A 642 36.87 27.77 9.19
CA GLU A 642 37.28 29.14 8.83
C GLU A 642 36.77 30.15 9.86
N LYS A 643 37.42 30.18 11.04
CA LYS A 643 37.57 31.42 11.82
C LYS A 643 38.68 31.35 12.85
#